data_AF-A0A2T9Q9T5-F1
#
_entry.id   AF-A0A2T9Q9T5-F1
#
_cell.length_a   1.000
_cell.length_b   1.000
_cell.length_c   1.000
_cell.angle_alpha   90.00
_cell.angle_beta   90.00
_cell.angle_gamma   90.00
#
_symmetry.space_group_name_H-M   'P 1'
#
loop_
_entity.id
_entity.type
_entity.pdbx_description
1 polymer ?
#
loop_
_entity_poly.entity_id
_entity_poly.type
_entity_poly.pdbx_seq_one_letter_code
_entity_poly.pdbx_strand_id
1 'polypeptide(L)'
;MKKLTIGLIGNPNSGKTTLFNQLTGARQRVGNWAGVTVERKEGQFATTDHQVTLVDLPGTYSLTTISSQTSLDEQIACHYILSGDADLLINVVDASNLERNLYLTLQLLELGIPCIVALNMLDIAEKQQVRIDVDALSTRLGCPVVPLVSTRGRGIEALKLAIDRHNANDNVELVHYAQPLLREAGFLADAMAQEMPLQQRRWLGLQMLEGDIYSRAYAGEAAQNLDTSLARLKDEMDDPALHIADARYQCIAAICDVVSNTLTAEPSRFTRAVDKIILNRFLGLPIFLFVMYLMFLLAINIGGALQPLFDAGSVAIFIHGIQWIGYTLHFPDWLTIFLAQGLGGGINTVLPLVPQIGMMYLFLSFLEDSGYMARAAFVMDRLMQALGLPGKSFVPLIVGFGCNVPSVMGARTLDAPRERLMTIMMAPFMSCGARLAIFAVFAAAFFGQNGALAVFSLYVLGIVMAVLTGLMLKHTIMRGEASPFVMELPVYHVPHIKSLIIQTWQRLKGFVLRAGKVIIIVSIFLSAFNSFSLSGKIVDNINDSALASVSRVITPVFKPIGVHEDNWQATVGLFTGAMAKEVVVGTLNTLYTAENIQDEAFNPADFHLGDELLGAVDDTWQSLKDTFSLSVLANPIEASKGDGEMATGAMGVMDQKFGSAAAAYSYLIFVLLYVPCISVMGAIARESSRGWMGFSILWGLNIAYSLATLFYQVTSFSQHPTYSLICILAVIVFNVVVLSLLRRARSRVDIELLATRKNVSSCCSGTAGNCH
;
A
#
# COMPACT_ATOMS: atom_id res chain seq x y z
N MET A 1 16.21 -38.99 -13.70
CA MET A 1 14.97 -38.20 -13.81
C MET A 1 15.15 -37.18 -14.91
N LYS A 2 14.24 -37.16 -15.89
CA LYS A 2 14.28 -36.16 -16.97
C LYS A 2 13.89 -34.81 -16.38
N LYS A 3 14.55 -33.73 -16.80
CA LYS A 3 14.17 -32.38 -16.37
C LYS A 3 12.93 -31.95 -17.13
N LEU A 4 12.00 -31.31 -16.43
CA LEU A 4 10.75 -30.83 -16.99
C LEU A 4 10.45 -29.45 -16.37
N THR A 5 10.11 -28.47 -17.21
CA THR A 5 9.76 -27.11 -16.79
C THR A 5 8.27 -26.91 -16.92
N ILE A 6 7.62 -26.50 -15.82
CA ILE A 6 6.17 -26.29 -15.77
C ILE A 6 5.88 -24.84 -15.41
N GLY A 7 5.02 -24.20 -16.20
CA GLY A 7 4.40 -22.92 -15.84
C GLY A 7 3.17 -23.13 -14.98
N LEU A 8 3.11 -22.51 -13.80
CA LEU A 8 1.93 -22.48 -12.95
C LEU A 8 1.14 -21.20 -13.22
N ILE A 9 -0.04 -21.33 -13.82
CA ILE A 9 -0.89 -20.23 -14.27
C ILE A 9 -2.28 -20.33 -13.62
N GLY A 10 -3.01 -19.22 -13.57
CA GLY A 10 -4.37 -19.19 -13.04
C GLY A 10 -4.79 -17.79 -12.61
N ASN A 11 -6.08 -17.63 -12.31
CA ASN A 11 -6.63 -16.36 -11.85
C ASN A 11 -6.02 -15.92 -10.50
N PRO A 12 -5.97 -14.61 -10.22
CA PRO A 12 -5.71 -14.12 -8.87
C PRO A 12 -6.65 -14.78 -7.86
N ASN A 13 -6.13 -15.15 -6.70
CA ASN A 13 -6.86 -15.82 -5.61
C ASN A 13 -7.40 -17.24 -5.91
N SER A 14 -7.05 -17.90 -7.02
CA SER A 14 -7.45 -19.30 -7.27
C SER A 14 -6.76 -20.35 -6.38
N GLY A 15 -5.91 -19.89 -5.45
CA GLY A 15 -5.10 -20.75 -4.57
C GLY A 15 -3.79 -21.23 -5.19
N LYS A 16 -3.37 -20.61 -6.30
CA LYS A 16 -2.10 -20.85 -7.01
C LYS A 16 -0.88 -20.88 -6.09
N THR A 17 -0.68 -19.83 -5.27
CA THR A 17 0.46 -19.75 -4.33
C THR A 17 0.42 -20.84 -3.26
N THR A 18 -0.78 -21.24 -2.82
CA THR A 18 -0.95 -22.36 -1.88
C THR A 18 -0.50 -23.67 -2.51
N LEU A 19 -0.92 -23.94 -3.75
CA LEU A 19 -0.51 -25.12 -4.50
C LEU A 19 1.00 -25.13 -4.77
N PHE A 20 1.58 -23.98 -5.17
CA PHE A 20 3.02 -23.81 -5.38
C PHE A 20 3.81 -24.19 -4.12
N ASN A 21 3.42 -23.67 -2.96
CA ASN A 21 4.07 -23.96 -1.68
C ASN A 21 3.95 -25.43 -1.29
N GLN A 22 2.80 -26.06 -1.56
CA GLN A 22 2.59 -27.48 -1.26
C GLN A 22 3.44 -28.40 -2.14
N LEU A 23 3.63 -28.06 -3.42
CA LEU A 23 4.46 -28.85 -4.34
C LEU A 23 5.96 -28.68 -4.03
N THR A 24 6.41 -27.46 -3.78
CA THR A 24 7.84 -27.11 -3.69
C THR A 24 8.40 -27.13 -2.27
N GLY A 25 7.54 -26.94 -1.25
CA GLY A 25 7.93 -26.84 0.14
C GLY A 25 8.98 -25.74 0.38
N ALA A 26 10.10 -26.11 0.98
CA ALA A 26 11.23 -25.20 1.24
C ALA A 26 12.16 -25.03 0.02
N ARG A 27 11.99 -25.79 -1.07
CA ARG A 27 12.89 -25.81 -2.24
C ARG A 27 12.47 -24.77 -3.28
N GLN A 28 12.38 -23.52 -2.86
CA GLN A 28 11.95 -22.40 -3.68
C GLN A 28 12.92 -21.22 -3.58
N ARG A 29 12.98 -20.42 -4.64
CA ARG A 29 13.75 -19.18 -4.74
C ARG A 29 12.84 -18.07 -5.24
N VAL A 30 13.08 -16.86 -4.74
CA VAL A 30 12.36 -15.65 -5.15
C VAL A 30 13.37 -14.67 -5.73
N GLY A 31 13.14 -14.26 -6.97
CA GLY A 31 13.88 -13.21 -7.67
C GLY A 31 12.91 -12.19 -8.26
N ASN A 32 13.35 -11.46 -9.28
CA ASN A 32 12.51 -10.55 -10.04
C ASN A 32 12.48 -10.98 -11.51
N TRP A 33 11.37 -10.69 -12.20
CA TRP A 33 11.32 -10.78 -13.66
C TRP A 33 12.26 -9.74 -14.29
N ALA A 34 12.81 -10.06 -15.46
CA ALA A 34 13.87 -9.24 -16.08
C ALA A 34 13.37 -7.81 -16.36
N GLY A 35 14.07 -6.81 -15.82
CA GLY A 35 13.78 -5.39 -16.05
C GLY A 35 12.59 -4.82 -15.27
N VAL A 36 11.93 -5.59 -14.41
CA VAL A 36 10.73 -5.16 -13.67
C VAL A 36 10.81 -5.53 -12.19
N THR A 37 10.00 -4.88 -11.35
CA THR A 37 9.95 -5.12 -9.90
C THR A 37 9.00 -6.25 -9.49
N VAL A 38 8.42 -6.97 -10.47
CA VAL A 38 7.50 -8.08 -10.21
C VAL A 38 8.29 -9.30 -9.74
N GLU A 39 7.86 -9.90 -8.63
CA GLU A 39 8.50 -11.08 -8.05
C GLU A 39 8.37 -12.30 -8.98
N ARG A 40 9.47 -13.02 -9.23
CA ARG A 40 9.51 -14.30 -9.94
C ARG A 40 9.81 -15.41 -8.92
N LYS A 41 8.88 -16.35 -8.74
CA LYS A 41 9.07 -17.49 -7.84
C LYS A 41 9.31 -18.75 -8.65
N GLU A 42 10.34 -19.49 -8.28
CA GLU A 42 10.66 -20.77 -8.89
C GLU A 42 10.94 -21.80 -7.80
N GLY A 43 10.47 -23.01 -7.98
CA GLY A 43 10.72 -24.10 -7.04
C GLY A 43 10.89 -25.44 -7.73
N GLN A 44 11.43 -26.39 -6.99
CA GLN A 44 11.75 -27.71 -7.51
C GLN A 44 11.09 -28.81 -6.69
N PHE A 45 10.50 -29.77 -7.39
CA PHE A 45 9.96 -31.00 -6.78
C PHE A 45 10.21 -32.19 -7.70
N ALA A 46 10.06 -33.39 -7.16
CA ALA A 46 10.25 -34.64 -7.90
C ALA A 46 8.92 -35.38 -8.02
N THR A 47 8.66 -35.94 -9.20
CA THR A 47 7.62 -36.94 -9.44
C THR A 47 8.27 -38.33 -9.52
N THR A 48 7.59 -39.35 -10.05
CA THR A 48 8.21 -40.69 -10.17
C THR A 48 9.30 -40.66 -11.24
N ASP A 49 9.04 -39.97 -12.35
CA ASP A 49 9.89 -40.03 -13.54
C ASP A 49 10.70 -38.73 -13.78
N HIS A 50 10.21 -37.60 -13.25
CA HIS A 50 10.71 -36.27 -13.60
C HIS A 50 11.23 -35.48 -12.38
N GLN A 51 12.25 -34.65 -12.65
CA GLN A 51 12.65 -33.58 -11.76
C GLN A 51 12.05 -32.29 -12.32
N VAL A 52 11.03 -31.79 -11.64
CA VAL A 52 10.21 -30.67 -12.11
C VAL A 52 10.77 -29.34 -11.59
N THR A 53 10.90 -28.37 -12.50
CA THR A 53 11.08 -26.95 -12.18
C THR A 53 9.75 -26.25 -12.39
N LEU A 54 9.15 -25.75 -11.31
CA LEU A 54 7.87 -25.06 -11.34
C LEU A 54 8.10 -23.56 -11.29
N VAL A 55 7.61 -22.83 -12.28
CA VAL A 55 7.67 -21.37 -12.35
C VAL A 55 6.29 -20.80 -12.03
N ASP A 56 6.18 -19.99 -10.98
CA ASP A 56 4.94 -19.33 -10.60
C ASP A 56 4.73 -18.09 -11.47
N LEU A 57 3.75 -18.12 -12.36
CA LEU A 57 3.40 -16.97 -13.19
C LEU A 57 2.50 -16.00 -12.42
N PRO A 58 2.55 -14.69 -12.68
CA PRO A 58 1.62 -13.75 -12.09
C PRO A 58 0.16 -14.17 -12.37
N GLY A 59 -0.73 -13.93 -11.40
CA GLY A 59 -2.14 -14.27 -11.58
C GLY A 59 -2.77 -13.35 -12.61
N THR A 60 -3.44 -13.93 -13.62
CA THR A 60 -4.09 -13.16 -14.68
C THR A 60 -5.50 -13.72 -14.94
N TYR A 61 -6.43 -12.85 -15.34
CA TYR A 61 -7.76 -13.26 -15.82
C TYR A 61 -7.79 -13.56 -17.32
N SER A 62 -6.84 -13.02 -18.08
CA SER A 62 -6.78 -13.17 -19.53
C SER A 62 -5.37 -12.91 -20.06
N LEU A 63 -5.02 -13.56 -21.17
CA LEU A 63 -3.75 -13.34 -21.86
C LEU A 63 -3.77 -12.12 -22.78
N THR A 64 -4.93 -11.46 -22.92
CA THR A 64 -5.19 -10.43 -23.91
C THR A 64 -5.51 -9.11 -23.24
N THR A 65 -5.01 -8.01 -23.79
CA THR A 65 -5.34 -6.67 -23.31
C THR A 65 -5.74 -5.73 -24.44
N ILE A 66 -6.96 -5.24 -24.32
CA ILE A 66 -7.52 -4.20 -25.17
C ILE A 66 -7.07 -2.78 -24.77
N SER A 67 -6.36 -2.60 -23.65
CA SER A 67 -5.93 -1.28 -23.16
C SER A 67 -4.43 -1.20 -22.87
N SER A 68 -3.81 -0.05 -23.13
CA SER A 68 -2.36 0.17 -22.94
C SER A 68 -1.95 0.39 -21.47
N GLN A 69 -2.89 0.23 -20.52
CA GLN A 69 -2.69 0.52 -19.09
C GLN A 69 -2.81 -0.74 -18.20
N THR A 70 -2.77 -1.93 -18.78
CA THR A 70 -2.92 -3.20 -18.06
C THR A 70 -1.79 -3.51 -17.08
N SER A 71 -2.10 -4.43 -16.17
CA SER A 71 -1.18 -4.93 -15.16
C SER A 71 0.10 -5.48 -15.82
N LEU A 72 1.26 -5.15 -15.24
CA LEU A 72 2.55 -5.74 -15.63
C LEU A 72 2.51 -7.28 -15.51
N ASP A 73 1.69 -7.79 -14.60
CA ASP A 73 1.49 -9.19 -14.30
C ASP A 73 0.93 -9.96 -15.51
N GLU A 74 -0.10 -9.42 -16.18
CA GLU A 74 -0.65 -9.99 -17.42
C GLU A 74 0.38 -10.08 -18.53
N GLN A 75 1.20 -9.03 -18.67
CA GLN A 75 2.24 -8.94 -19.71
C GLN A 75 3.31 -10.02 -19.53
N ILE A 76 3.76 -10.18 -18.28
CA ILE A 76 4.75 -11.19 -17.92
C ILE A 76 4.21 -12.59 -18.14
N ALA A 77 2.95 -12.85 -17.74
CA ALA A 77 2.31 -14.13 -17.96
C ALA A 77 2.20 -14.44 -19.46
N CYS A 78 1.67 -13.52 -20.27
CA CYS A 78 1.54 -13.71 -21.71
C CYS A 78 2.90 -13.91 -22.40
N HIS A 79 3.91 -13.11 -22.05
CA HIS A 79 5.26 -13.24 -22.61
C HIS A 79 5.90 -14.60 -22.32
N TYR A 80 5.79 -15.09 -21.08
CA TYR A 80 6.34 -16.39 -20.70
C TYR A 80 5.61 -17.55 -21.38
N ILE A 81 4.29 -17.43 -21.54
CA ILE A 81 3.48 -18.46 -22.22
C ILE A 81 3.85 -18.55 -23.70
N LEU A 82 4.04 -17.40 -24.36
CA LEU A 82 4.44 -17.33 -25.78
C LEU A 82 5.93 -17.63 -26.01
N SER A 83 6.80 -17.58 -24.99
CA SER A 83 8.23 -17.89 -25.16
C SER A 83 8.48 -19.37 -25.44
N GLY A 84 7.57 -20.25 -25.01
CA GLY A 84 7.73 -21.71 -25.14
C GLY A 84 8.76 -22.31 -24.17
N ASP A 85 9.17 -21.58 -23.14
CA ASP A 85 10.15 -22.06 -22.15
C ASP A 85 9.61 -23.20 -21.25
N ALA A 86 8.28 -23.31 -21.13
CA ALA A 86 7.61 -24.36 -20.35
C ALA A 86 7.18 -25.53 -21.25
N ASP A 87 7.45 -26.75 -20.80
CA ASP A 87 7.05 -27.98 -21.50
C ASP A 87 5.54 -28.24 -21.36
N LEU A 88 4.95 -27.85 -20.22
CA LEU A 88 3.51 -27.93 -19.95
C LEU A 88 3.07 -26.86 -18.95
N LEU A 89 1.76 -26.63 -18.89
CA LEU A 89 1.15 -25.69 -17.94
C LEU A 89 0.24 -26.40 -16.95
N ILE A 90 0.33 -26.00 -15.68
CA ILE A 90 -0.69 -26.33 -14.68
C ILE A 90 -1.54 -25.09 -14.51
N ASN A 91 -2.79 -25.18 -14.94
CA ASN A 91 -3.77 -24.11 -14.83
C ASN A 91 -4.64 -24.32 -13.58
N VAL A 92 -4.49 -23.43 -12.59
CA VAL A 92 -5.21 -23.51 -11.32
C VAL A 92 -6.54 -22.80 -11.43
N VAL A 93 -7.61 -23.59 -11.39
CA VAL A 93 -9.01 -23.15 -11.57
C VAL A 93 -9.73 -23.26 -10.24
N ASP A 94 -10.36 -22.17 -9.81
CA ASP A 94 -11.24 -22.17 -8.62
C ASP A 94 -12.61 -22.81 -8.94
N ALA A 95 -12.91 -23.92 -8.29
CA ALA A 95 -14.18 -24.65 -8.42
C ALA A 95 -15.40 -23.81 -8.02
N SER A 96 -15.25 -22.85 -7.10
CA SER A 96 -16.37 -21.99 -6.67
C SER A 96 -16.75 -20.93 -7.72
N ASN A 97 -15.83 -20.60 -8.63
CA ASN A 97 -16.00 -19.59 -9.68
C ASN A 97 -15.58 -20.13 -11.06
N LEU A 98 -16.14 -21.29 -11.43
CA LEU A 98 -15.70 -22.05 -12.60
C LEU A 98 -15.75 -21.25 -13.91
N GLU A 99 -16.91 -20.64 -14.22
CA GLU A 99 -17.16 -19.90 -15.47
C GLU A 99 -16.08 -18.83 -15.74
N ARG A 100 -15.77 -18.01 -14.73
CA ARG A 100 -14.77 -16.96 -14.87
C ARG A 100 -13.35 -17.49 -15.04
N ASN A 101 -13.01 -18.60 -14.39
CA ASN A 101 -11.69 -19.21 -14.51
C ASN A 101 -11.51 -19.94 -15.85
N LEU A 102 -12.60 -20.44 -16.43
CA LEU A 102 -12.57 -21.07 -17.74
C LEU A 102 -12.23 -20.11 -18.88
N TYR A 103 -12.38 -18.80 -18.71
CA TYR A 103 -11.97 -17.82 -19.74
C TYR A 103 -10.48 -17.88 -20.05
N LEU A 104 -9.62 -17.84 -19.01
CA LEU A 104 -8.18 -18.04 -19.17
C LEU A 104 -7.86 -19.45 -19.68
N THR A 105 -8.57 -20.46 -19.15
CA THR A 105 -8.39 -21.86 -19.52
C THR A 105 -8.58 -22.07 -21.02
N LEU A 106 -9.65 -21.49 -21.57
CA LEU A 106 -9.98 -21.54 -22.98
C LEU A 106 -8.87 -20.94 -23.84
N GLN A 107 -8.34 -19.78 -23.47
CA GLN A 107 -7.23 -19.13 -24.19
C GLN A 107 -5.95 -20.00 -24.23
N LEU A 108 -5.63 -20.68 -23.12
CA LEU A 108 -4.48 -21.60 -23.04
C LEU A 108 -4.65 -22.83 -23.96
N LEU A 109 -5.88 -23.35 -24.03
CA LEU A 109 -6.20 -24.49 -24.89
C LEU A 109 -6.23 -24.09 -26.37
N GLU A 110 -6.74 -22.90 -26.71
CA GLU A 110 -6.71 -22.37 -28.08
C GLU A 110 -5.28 -22.17 -28.59
N LEU A 111 -4.34 -21.80 -27.72
CA LEU A 111 -2.90 -21.73 -28.03
C LEU A 111 -2.27 -23.09 -28.33
N GLY A 112 -2.93 -24.20 -27.96
CA GLY A 112 -2.46 -25.56 -28.19
C GLY A 112 -1.32 -26.00 -27.25
N ILE A 113 -1.15 -25.34 -26.10
CA ILE A 113 -0.09 -25.67 -25.14
C ILE A 113 -0.58 -26.83 -24.25
N PRO A 114 0.25 -27.89 -24.01
CA PRO A 114 -0.10 -28.97 -23.11
C PRO A 114 -0.51 -28.44 -21.73
N CYS A 115 -1.73 -28.74 -21.30
CA CYS A 115 -2.31 -28.14 -20.09
C CYS A 115 -2.91 -29.20 -19.18
N ILE A 116 -2.73 -29.03 -17.87
CA ILE A 116 -3.42 -29.80 -16.83
C ILE A 116 -4.21 -28.82 -15.98
N VAL A 117 -5.52 -29.03 -15.88
CA VAL A 117 -6.38 -28.20 -15.04
C VAL A 117 -6.36 -28.73 -13.61
N ALA A 118 -5.84 -27.92 -12.71
CA ALA A 118 -5.84 -28.15 -11.27
C ALA A 118 -7.09 -27.50 -10.65
N LEU A 119 -8.19 -28.27 -10.55
CA LEU A 119 -9.48 -27.80 -10.05
C LEU A 119 -9.46 -27.72 -8.51
N ASN A 120 -9.20 -26.53 -7.99
CA ASN A 120 -8.94 -26.24 -6.58
C ASN A 120 -10.19 -25.71 -5.85
N MET A 121 -10.10 -25.56 -4.51
CA MET A 121 -11.15 -24.99 -3.65
C MET A 121 -12.47 -25.77 -3.65
N LEU A 122 -12.42 -27.08 -3.86
CA LEU A 122 -13.61 -27.94 -3.82
C LEU A 122 -14.33 -27.91 -2.46
N ASP A 123 -13.63 -27.64 -1.36
CA ASP A 123 -14.23 -27.46 -0.04
C ASP A 123 -15.09 -26.19 0.08
N ILE A 124 -14.78 -25.16 -0.70
CA ILE A 124 -15.60 -23.93 -0.82
C ILE A 124 -16.79 -24.21 -1.74
N ALA A 125 -16.56 -24.85 -2.88
CA ALA A 125 -17.63 -25.25 -3.80
C ALA A 125 -18.69 -26.12 -3.09
N GLU A 126 -18.27 -27.13 -2.31
CA GLU A 126 -19.17 -27.97 -1.51
C GLU A 126 -20.00 -27.15 -0.50
N LYS A 127 -19.39 -26.17 0.17
CA LYS A 127 -20.10 -25.27 1.12
C LYS A 127 -21.13 -24.40 0.41
N GLN A 128 -20.86 -24.01 -0.84
CA GLN A 128 -21.80 -23.27 -1.68
C GLN A 128 -22.84 -24.17 -2.37
N GLN A 129 -22.79 -25.49 -2.13
CA GLN A 129 -23.64 -26.49 -2.80
C GLN A 129 -23.39 -26.58 -4.32
N VAL A 130 -22.20 -26.15 -4.77
CA VAL A 130 -21.73 -26.33 -6.14
C VAL A 130 -21.17 -27.75 -6.29
N ARG A 131 -21.71 -28.49 -7.26
CA ARG A 131 -21.21 -29.79 -7.71
C ARG A 131 -20.64 -29.62 -9.11
N ILE A 132 -19.49 -30.22 -9.34
CA ILE A 132 -18.80 -30.21 -10.64
C ILE A 132 -18.56 -31.64 -11.08
N ASP A 133 -19.00 -31.97 -12.29
CA ASP A 133 -18.65 -33.20 -12.96
C ASP A 133 -17.26 -33.07 -13.61
N VAL A 134 -16.27 -33.64 -12.94
CA VAL A 134 -14.85 -33.54 -13.31
C VAL A 134 -14.57 -34.24 -14.64
N ASP A 135 -15.19 -35.40 -14.88
CA ASP A 135 -14.96 -36.20 -16.08
C ASP A 135 -15.59 -35.51 -17.29
N ALA A 136 -16.82 -35.01 -17.14
CA ALA A 136 -17.51 -34.25 -18.18
C ALA A 136 -16.78 -32.95 -18.55
N LEU A 137 -16.12 -32.31 -17.58
CA LEU A 137 -15.28 -31.14 -17.80
C LEU A 137 -13.99 -31.51 -18.55
N SER A 138 -13.33 -32.60 -18.16
CA SER A 138 -12.10 -33.07 -18.82
C SER A 138 -12.35 -33.43 -20.28
N THR A 139 -13.46 -34.12 -20.58
CA THR A 139 -13.81 -34.49 -21.97
C THR A 139 -14.09 -33.26 -22.84
N ARG A 140 -14.75 -32.22 -22.32
CA ARG A 140 -15.07 -31.00 -23.08
C ARG A 140 -13.85 -30.10 -23.30
N LEU A 141 -12.97 -30.00 -22.32
CA LEU A 141 -11.75 -29.21 -22.43
C LEU A 141 -10.65 -29.92 -23.25
N GLY A 142 -10.74 -31.25 -23.41
CA GLY A 142 -9.71 -32.03 -24.10
C GLY A 142 -8.39 -32.11 -23.33
N CYS A 143 -8.42 -31.87 -22.01
CA CYS A 143 -7.24 -31.90 -21.15
C CYS A 143 -7.55 -32.54 -19.79
N PRO A 144 -6.54 -33.09 -19.07
CA PRO A 144 -6.74 -33.68 -17.76
C PRO A 144 -7.22 -32.65 -16.72
N VAL A 145 -8.28 -32.98 -15.98
CA VAL A 145 -8.78 -32.19 -14.85
C VAL A 145 -8.55 -32.95 -13.55
N VAL A 146 -7.77 -32.37 -12.63
CA VAL A 146 -7.42 -32.98 -11.35
C VAL A 146 -8.10 -32.24 -10.20
N PRO A 147 -8.97 -32.91 -9.40
CA PRO A 147 -9.63 -32.30 -8.26
C PRO A 147 -8.68 -32.13 -7.06
N LEU A 148 -8.62 -30.93 -6.47
CA LEU A 148 -7.67 -30.55 -5.43
C LEU A 148 -8.32 -29.79 -4.26
N VAL A 149 -7.74 -29.97 -3.07
CA VAL A 149 -7.90 -29.06 -1.93
C VAL A 149 -6.51 -28.69 -1.43
N SER A 150 -5.95 -27.61 -1.97
CA SER A 150 -4.54 -27.22 -1.76
C SER A 150 -4.20 -26.97 -0.29
N THR A 151 -5.14 -26.42 0.50
CA THR A 151 -4.92 -26.17 1.94
C THR A 151 -4.71 -27.44 2.76
N ARG A 152 -5.26 -28.58 2.29
CA ARG A 152 -5.17 -29.88 2.98
C ARG A 152 -4.24 -30.87 2.27
N GLY A 153 -3.59 -30.46 1.19
CA GLY A 153 -2.73 -31.32 0.37
C GLY A 153 -3.47 -32.46 -0.36
N ARG A 154 -4.82 -32.43 -0.41
CA ARG A 154 -5.61 -33.49 -1.06
C ARG A 154 -5.51 -33.36 -2.57
N GLY A 155 -5.14 -34.46 -3.24
CA GLY A 155 -5.08 -34.57 -4.70
C GLY A 155 -3.71 -34.22 -5.33
N ILE A 156 -2.72 -33.83 -4.53
CA ILE A 156 -1.35 -33.54 -5.03
C ILE A 156 -0.71 -34.76 -5.71
N GLU A 157 -0.89 -35.95 -5.14
CA GLU A 157 -0.34 -37.19 -5.74
C GLU A 157 -1.01 -37.52 -7.08
N ALA A 158 -2.32 -37.23 -7.23
CA ALA A 158 -3.01 -37.37 -8.51
C ALA A 158 -2.50 -36.36 -9.54
N LEU A 159 -2.18 -35.13 -9.11
CA LEU A 159 -1.56 -34.12 -9.98
C LEU A 159 -0.16 -34.55 -10.43
N LYS A 160 0.67 -35.08 -9.54
CA LYS A 160 1.99 -35.63 -9.90
C LYS A 160 1.89 -36.78 -10.90
N LEU A 161 0.90 -37.66 -10.72
CA LEU A 161 0.64 -38.75 -11.66
C LEU A 161 0.18 -38.22 -13.03
N ALA A 162 -0.63 -37.16 -13.07
CA ALA A 162 -1.03 -36.51 -14.32
C ALA A 162 0.17 -35.84 -15.03
N ILE A 163 1.11 -35.27 -14.27
CA ILE A 163 2.38 -34.73 -14.82
C ILE A 163 3.23 -35.84 -15.43
N ASP A 164 3.37 -36.99 -14.77
CA ASP A 164 4.15 -38.11 -15.31
C ASP A 164 3.50 -38.71 -16.58
N ARG A 165 2.17 -38.60 -16.71
CA ARG A 165 1.39 -39.08 -17.86
C ARG A 165 1.03 -37.99 -18.88
N HIS A 166 1.66 -36.81 -18.81
CA HIS A 166 1.28 -35.69 -19.69
C HIS A 166 1.46 -36.06 -21.17
N ASN A 167 0.49 -35.65 -21.98
CA ASN A 167 0.48 -35.78 -23.43
C ASN A 167 0.02 -34.46 -24.05
N ALA A 168 0.09 -34.34 -25.38
CA ALA A 168 -0.60 -33.27 -26.09
C ALA A 168 -2.11 -33.33 -25.78
N ASN A 169 -2.74 -32.15 -25.70
CA ASN A 169 -4.19 -32.07 -25.47
C ASN A 169 -4.95 -32.67 -26.66
N ASP A 170 -6.16 -33.15 -26.41
CA ASP A 170 -7.06 -33.59 -27.47
C ASP A 170 -7.51 -32.39 -28.29
N ASN A 171 -7.54 -32.54 -29.62
CA ASN A 171 -7.94 -31.47 -30.52
C ASN A 171 -9.46 -31.37 -30.62
N VAL A 172 -10.08 -30.81 -29.57
CA VAL A 172 -11.53 -30.57 -29.49
C VAL A 172 -11.85 -29.19 -30.08
N GLU A 173 -12.94 -29.07 -30.84
CA GLU A 173 -13.45 -27.77 -31.25
C GLU A 173 -14.04 -27.06 -30.03
N LEU A 174 -13.31 -26.06 -29.51
CA LEU A 174 -13.70 -25.33 -28.30
C LEU A 174 -14.68 -24.20 -28.63
N VAL A 175 -14.24 -23.20 -29.39
CA VAL A 175 -15.03 -22.01 -29.71
C VAL A 175 -15.43 -22.00 -31.17
N HIS A 176 -16.71 -21.76 -31.41
CA HIS A 176 -17.25 -21.61 -32.75
C HIS A 176 -17.28 -20.14 -33.16
N TYR A 177 -16.21 -19.67 -33.79
CA TYR A 177 -16.13 -18.30 -34.33
C TYR A 177 -16.85 -18.19 -35.68
N ALA A 178 -17.41 -17.00 -35.95
CA ALA A 178 -18.00 -16.71 -37.25
C ALA A 178 -16.97 -16.85 -38.39
N GLN A 179 -17.39 -17.38 -39.54
CA GLN A 179 -16.51 -17.62 -40.68
C GLN A 179 -15.70 -16.39 -41.16
N PRO A 180 -16.25 -15.15 -41.17
CA PRO A 180 -15.46 -13.98 -41.52
C PRO A 180 -14.25 -13.75 -40.59
N LEU A 181 -14.41 -13.99 -39.28
CA LEU A 181 -13.31 -13.86 -38.31
C LEU A 181 -12.22 -14.90 -38.58
N LEU A 182 -12.61 -16.15 -38.83
CA LEU A 182 -11.66 -17.22 -39.14
C LEU A 182 -10.89 -16.95 -40.44
N ARG A 183 -11.56 -16.40 -41.45
CA ARG A 183 -10.95 -16.02 -42.74
C ARG A 183 -9.90 -14.94 -42.57
N GLU A 184 -10.23 -13.85 -41.87
CA GLU A 184 -9.28 -12.75 -41.65
C GLU A 184 -8.15 -13.14 -40.67
N ALA A 185 -8.46 -13.92 -39.62
CA ALA A 185 -7.42 -14.45 -38.73
C ALA A 185 -6.45 -15.36 -39.49
N GLY A 186 -6.94 -16.16 -40.45
CA GLY A 186 -6.11 -16.95 -41.36
C GLY A 186 -5.21 -16.08 -42.23
N PHE A 187 -5.76 -15.02 -42.83
CA PHE A 187 -4.99 -14.06 -43.62
C PHE A 187 -3.86 -13.39 -42.81
N LEU A 188 -4.14 -12.99 -41.56
CA LEU A 188 -3.11 -12.46 -40.67
C LEU A 188 -2.06 -13.52 -40.29
N ALA A 189 -2.50 -14.76 -40.02
CA ALA A 189 -1.62 -15.87 -39.66
C ALA A 189 -0.64 -16.26 -40.79
N ASP A 190 -1.04 -16.12 -42.05
CA ASP A 190 -0.19 -16.40 -43.21
C ASP A 190 0.96 -15.39 -43.36
N ALA A 191 0.76 -14.16 -42.87
CA ALA A 191 1.76 -13.09 -42.85
C ALA A 191 2.70 -13.13 -41.62
N MET A 192 2.51 -14.08 -40.70
CA MET A 192 3.37 -14.27 -39.53
C MET A 192 4.53 -15.24 -39.83
N ALA A 193 5.56 -15.24 -38.96
CA ALA A 193 6.71 -16.13 -39.10
C ALA A 193 6.30 -17.62 -39.12
N GLN A 194 6.70 -18.34 -40.17
CA GLN A 194 6.31 -19.74 -40.39
C GLN A 194 6.90 -20.73 -39.37
N GLU A 195 7.91 -20.29 -38.59
CA GLU A 195 8.46 -21.05 -37.47
C GLU A 195 7.43 -21.23 -36.33
N MET A 196 6.47 -20.31 -36.20
CA MET A 196 5.40 -20.43 -35.20
C MET A 196 4.34 -21.46 -35.63
N PRO A 197 3.87 -22.32 -34.69
CA PRO A 197 2.76 -23.23 -34.94
C PRO A 197 1.53 -22.52 -35.53
N LEU A 198 0.88 -23.14 -36.51
CA LEU A 198 -0.29 -22.57 -37.19
C LEU A 198 -1.41 -22.21 -36.21
N GLN A 199 -1.61 -23.03 -35.19
CA GLN A 199 -2.61 -22.80 -34.15
C GLN A 199 -2.36 -21.51 -33.36
N GLN A 200 -1.10 -21.28 -32.95
CA GLN A 200 -0.70 -20.04 -32.27
C GLN A 200 -0.82 -18.81 -33.18
N ARG A 201 -0.46 -18.93 -34.46
CA ARG A 201 -0.60 -17.85 -35.44
C ARG A 201 -2.07 -17.44 -35.65
N ARG A 202 -2.98 -18.42 -35.76
CA ARG A 202 -4.42 -18.16 -35.87
C ARG A 202 -4.97 -17.50 -34.60
N TRP A 203 -4.55 -17.97 -33.44
CA TRP A 203 -4.92 -17.37 -32.16
C TRP A 203 -4.45 -15.90 -32.09
N LEU A 204 -3.18 -15.61 -32.39
CA LEU A 204 -2.64 -14.25 -32.44
C LEU A 204 -3.42 -13.36 -33.43
N GLY A 205 -3.81 -13.90 -34.58
CA GLY A 205 -4.66 -13.22 -35.55
C GLY A 205 -6.01 -12.82 -34.96
N LEU A 206 -6.71 -13.74 -34.28
CA LEU A 206 -7.96 -13.44 -33.57
C LEU A 206 -7.77 -12.39 -32.49
N GLN A 207 -6.70 -12.46 -31.70
CA GLN A 207 -6.43 -11.48 -30.65
C GLN A 207 -6.20 -10.08 -31.21
N MET A 208 -5.49 -9.95 -32.33
CA MET A 208 -5.31 -8.67 -32.99
C MET A 208 -6.63 -8.08 -33.49
N LEU A 209 -7.53 -8.93 -34.00
CA LEU A 209 -8.88 -8.52 -34.43
C LEU A 209 -9.78 -8.09 -33.26
N GLU A 210 -9.62 -8.71 -32.09
CA GLU A 210 -10.26 -8.29 -30.83
C GLU A 210 -9.72 -6.95 -30.31
N GLY A 211 -8.54 -6.54 -30.79
CA GLY A 211 -7.90 -5.28 -30.41
C GLY A 211 -6.76 -5.44 -29.40
N ASP A 212 -6.23 -6.65 -29.21
CA ASP A 212 -5.09 -6.89 -28.33
C ASP A 212 -3.85 -6.11 -28.81
N ILE A 213 -3.22 -5.43 -27.87
CA ILE A 213 -2.06 -4.57 -28.14
C ILE A 213 -0.78 -5.40 -28.23
N TYR A 214 -0.65 -6.46 -27.45
CA TYR A 214 0.61 -7.23 -27.36
C TYR A 214 0.77 -8.24 -28.48
N SER A 215 -0.31 -8.85 -28.94
CA SER A 215 -0.27 -9.75 -30.09
C SER A 215 0.37 -9.09 -31.30
N ARG A 216 0.23 -7.77 -31.46
CA ARG A 216 0.91 -6.98 -32.51
C ARG A 216 2.44 -7.07 -32.44
N ALA A 217 3.02 -7.15 -31.24
CA ALA A 217 4.48 -7.23 -31.06
C ALA A 217 5.04 -8.59 -31.50
N TYR A 218 4.24 -9.66 -31.42
CA TYR A 218 4.61 -11.02 -31.87
C TYR A 218 4.21 -11.29 -33.32
N ALA A 219 3.26 -10.53 -33.86
CA ALA A 219 2.73 -10.69 -35.21
C ALA A 219 3.68 -10.25 -36.33
N GLY A 220 4.73 -9.47 -36.02
CA GLY A 220 5.70 -9.01 -37.01
C GLY A 220 5.05 -8.20 -38.14
N GLU A 221 5.24 -8.61 -39.39
CA GLU A 221 4.69 -7.93 -40.58
C GLU A 221 3.15 -7.98 -40.63
N ALA A 222 2.51 -8.98 -40.01
CA ALA A 222 1.05 -9.08 -39.97
C ALA A 222 0.38 -7.89 -39.25
N ALA A 223 1.10 -7.20 -38.36
CA ALA A 223 0.61 -5.99 -37.70
C ALA A 223 0.29 -4.85 -38.69
N GLN A 224 0.98 -4.79 -39.84
CA GLN A 224 0.73 -3.78 -40.88
C GLN A 224 -0.57 -4.06 -41.66
N ASN A 225 -0.97 -5.33 -41.73
CA ASN A 225 -2.17 -5.77 -42.44
C ASN A 225 -3.44 -5.72 -41.59
N LEU A 226 -3.31 -5.46 -40.29
CA LEU A 226 -4.43 -5.45 -39.34
C LEU A 226 -5.52 -4.44 -39.71
N ASP A 227 -5.15 -3.20 -40.02
CA ASP A 227 -6.11 -2.15 -40.38
C ASP A 227 -6.91 -2.51 -41.65
N THR A 228 -6.27 -3.23 -42.57
CA THR A 228 -6.92 -3.71 -43.80
C THR A 228 -7.92 -4.82 -43.49
N SER A 229 -7.58 -5.77 -42.64
CA SER A 229 -8.50 -6.84 -42.21
C SER A 229 -9.66 -6.29 -41.39
N LEU A 230 -9.42 -5.33 -40.48
CA LEU A 230 -10.49 -4.66 -39.73
C LEU A 230 -11.43 -3.87 -40.66
N ALA A 231 -10.90 -3.23 -41.70
CA ALA A 231 -11.73 -2.55 -42.69
C ALA A 231 -12.64 -3.52 -43.46
N ARG A 232 -12.13 -4.69 -43.87
CA ARG A 232 -12.94 -5.73 -44.52
C ARG A 232 -14.00 -6.33 -43.58
N LEU A 233 -13.66 -6.52 -42.31
CA LEU A 233 -14.61 -7.04 -41.32
C LEU A 233 -15.77 -6.08 -41.05
N LYS A 234 -15.53 -4.77 -41.08
CA LYS A 234 -16.59 -3.76 -40.89
C LYS A 234 -17.71 -3.83 -41.93
N ASP A 235 -17.45 -4.38 -43.12
CA ASP A 235 -18.47 -4.56 -44.16
C ASP A 235 -19.32 -5.82 -43.91
N GLU A 236 -18.85 -6.76 -43.09
CA GLU A 236 -19.53 -8.05 -42.82
C GLU A 236 -20.09 -8.15 -41.38
N MET A 237 -19.57 -7.36 -40.43
CA MET A 237 -20.02 -7.32 -39.03
C MET A 237 -19.71 -5.97 -38.36
N ASP A 238 -20.57 -5.59 -37.40
CA ASP A 238 -20.48 -4.29 -36.72
C ASP A 238 -19.25 -4.20 -35.80
N ASP A 239 -19.16 -5.10 -34.82
CA ASP A 239 -18.12 -5.10 -33.80
C ASP A 239 -17.43 -6.49 -33.70
N PRO A 240 -16.32 -6.70 -34.43
CA PRO A 240 -15.57 -7.96 -34.40
C PRO A 240 -15.09 -8.35 -32.99
N ALA A 241 -14.72 -7.36 -32.16
CA ALA A 241 -14.20 -7.62 -30.82
C ALA A 241 -15.31 -8.16 -29.91
N LEU A 242 -16.50 -7.56 -29.97
CA LEU A 242 -17.66 -8.04 -29.23
C LEU A 242 -18.05 -9.47 -29.65
N HIS A 243 -18.05 -9.77 -30.95
CA HIS A 243 -18.36 -11.11 -31.45
C HIS A 243 -17.36 -12.18 -30.99
N ILE A 244 -16.07 -11.86 -30.91
CA ILE A 244 -15.04 -12.77 -30.38
C ILE A 244 -15.28 -13.04 -28.91
N ALA A 245 -15.51 -11.98 -28.11
CA ALA A 245 -15.80 -12.11 -26.69
C ALA A 245 -17.07 -12.95 -26.46
N ASP A 246 -18.16 -12.64 -27.16
CA ASP A 246 -19.43 -13.36 -27.07
C ASP A 246 -19.28 -14.85 -27.41
N ALA A 247 -18.52 -15.19 -28.47
CA ALA A 247 -18.30 -16.57 -28.85
C ALA A 247 -17.58 -17.37 -27.73
N ARG A 248 -16.58 -16.77 -27.07
CA ARG A 248 -15.90 -17.39 -25.93
C ARG A 248 -16.83 -17.54 -24.73
N TYR A 249 -17.59 -16.50 -24.39
CA TYR A 249 -18.56 -16.56 -23.29
C TYR A 249 -19.63 -17.63 -23.53
N GLN A 250 -20.16 -17.73 -24.75
CA GLN A 250 -21.16 -18.75 -25.11
C GLN A 250 -20.59 -20.17 -24.97
N CYS A 251 -19.35 -20.40 -25.41
CA CYS A 251 -18.66 -21.68 -25.22
C CYS A 251 -18.55 -22.03 -23.74
N ILE A 252 -18.06 -21.10 -22.92
CA ILE A 252 -17.86 -21.30 -21.48
C ILE A 252 -19.19 -21.56 -20.78
N ALA A 253 -20.23 -20.77 -21.07
CA ALA A 253 -21.56 -20.96 -20.52
C ALA A 253 -22.11 -22.35 -20.86
N ALA A 254 -21.98 -22.79 -22.13
CA ALA A 254 -22.42 -24.11 -22.56
C ALA A 254 -21.66 -25.26 -21.86
N ILE A 255 -20.36 -25.08 -21.57
CA ILE A 255 -19.59 -26.03 -20.77
C ILE A 255 -20.13 -26.04 -19.33
N CYS A 256 -20.23 -24.87 -18.69
CA CYS A 256 -20.65 -24.72 -17.31
C CYS A 256 -22.06 -25.26 -17.05
N ASP A 257 -23.02 -25.04 -17.95
CA ASP A 257 -24.39 -25.52 -17.84
C ASP A 257 -24.49 -27.05 -17.74
N VAL A 258 -23.55 -27.76 -18.37
CA VAL A 258 -23.52 -29.22 -18.33
C VAL A 258 -22.69 -29.75 -17.17
N VAL A 259 -21.55 -29.12 -16.88
CA VAL A 259 -20.58 -29.65 -15.91
C VAL A 259 -20.86 -29.19 -14.48
N SER A 260 -21.66 -28.15 -14.29
CA SER A 260 -21.88 -27.54 -12.98
C SER A 260 -23.34 -27.17 -12.74
N ASN A 261 -23.75 -27.24 -11.47
CA ASN A 261 -25.04 -26.74 -11.00
C ASN A 261 -24.95 -25.30 -10.47
N THR A 262 -23.89 -24.56 -10.78
CA THR A 262 -23.60 -23.20 -10.28
C THR A 262 -24.79 -22.24 -10.40
N LEU A 263 -25.57 -22.32 -11.49
CA LEU A 263 -26.79 -21.50 -11.69
C LEU A 263 -27.86 -21.71 -10.60
N THR A 264 -27.81 -22.83 -9.87
CA THR A 264 -28.76 -23.17 -8.80
C THR A 264 -28.16 -23.05 -7.40
N ALA A 265 -26.86 -22.77 -7.30
CA ALA A 265 -26.12 -22.69 -6.05
C ALA A 265 -26.27 -21.29 -5.42
N GLU A 266 -27.00 -21.21 -4.30
CA GLU A 266 -27.22 -19.93 -3.60
C GLU A 266 -26.10 -19.66 -2.57
N PRO A 267 -25.57 -18.42 -2.47
CA PRO A 267 -24.66 -18.04 -1.40
C PRO A 267 -25.31 -18.24 -0.01
N SER A 268 -24.48 -18.44 1.01
CA SER A 268 -24.97 -18.69 2.38
C SER A 268 -25.94 -17.59 2.86
N ARG A 269 -27.02 -17.99 3.54
CA ARG A 269 -28.09 -17.06 3.98
C ARG A 269 -27.56 -15.89 4.82
N PHE A 270 -26.51 -16.13 5.60
CA PHE A 270 -25.86 -15.12 6.43
C PHE A 270 -25.18 -14.04 5.59
N THR A 271 -24.34 -14.43 4.62
CA THR A 271 -23.66 -13.48 3.72
C THR A 271 -24.66 -12.62 2.98
N ARG A 272 -25.75 -13.22 2.46
CA ARG A 272 -26.81 -12.49 1.77
C ARG A 272 -27.53 -11.47 2.67
N ALA A 273 -27.81 -11.84 3.91
CA ALA A 273 -28.48 -10.94 4.86
C ALA A 273 -27.59 -9.73 5.20
N VAL A 274 -26.30 -9.98 5.42
CA VAL A 274 -25.31 -8.93 5.73
C VAL A 274 -25.07 -8.03 4.52
N ASP A 275 -24.84 -8.60 3.33
CA ASP A 275 -24.60 -7.85 2.10
C ASP A 275 -25.81 -6.97 1.72
N LYS A 276 -27.06 -7.41 1.97
CA LYS A 276 -28.26 -6.59 1.75
C LYS A 276 -28.25 -5.27 2.55
N ILE A 277 -27.63 -5.29 3.73
CA ILE A 277 -27.53 -4.13 4.61
C ILE A 277 -26.30 -3.30 4.24
N ILE A 278 -25.14 -3.95 4.12
CA ILE A 278 -23.83 -3.28 3.92
C ILE A 278 -23.69 -2.72 2.50
N LEU A 279 -24.19 -3.40 1.47
CA LEU A 279 -24.10 -2.95 0.07
C LEU A 279 -25.27 -2.04 -0.33
N ASN A 280 -26.12 -1.67 0.62
CA ASN A 280 -27.22 -0.76 0.33
C ASN A 280 -26.68 0.63 -0.09
N ARG A 281 -27.24 1.21 -1.14
CA ARG A 281 -26.83 2.52 -1.68
C ARG A 281 -26.83 3.66 -0.66
N PHE A 282 -27.72 3.64 0.33
CA PHE A 282 -27.84 4.70 1.33
C PHE A 282 -27.23 4.32 2.67
N LEU A 283 -27.38 3.06 3.11
CA LEU A 283 -26.84 2.60 4.40
C LEU A 283 -25.36 2.19 4.32
N GLY A 284 -24.85 1.85 3.14
CA GLY A 284 -23.49 1.34 2.97
C GLY A 284 -22.41 2.34 3.41
N LEU A 285 -22.52 3.61 2.99
CA LEU A 285 -21.55 4.65 3.37
C LEU A 285 -21.61 4.98 4.89
N PRO A 286 -22.79 5.20 5.51
CA PRO A 286 -22.90 5.36 6.97
C PRO A 286 -22.38 4.16 7.76
N ILE A 287 -22.71 2.93 7.36
CA ILE A 287 -22.22 1.72 8.03
C ILE A 287 -20.70 1.63 7.89
N PHE A 288 -20.17 1.96 6.72
CA PHE A 288 -18.73 2.02 6.51
C PHE A 288 -18.05 3.01 7.44
N LEU A 289 -18.55 4.25 7.50
CA LEU A 289 -18.02 5.27 8.42
C LEU A 289 -18.15 4.84 9.89
N PHE A 290 -19.24 4.16 10.25
CA PHE A 290 -19.44 3.64 11.60
C PHE A 290 -18.46 2.51 11.96
N VAL A 291 -18.22 1.54 11.07
CA VAL A 291 -17.24 0.47 11.28
C VAL A 291 -15.84 1.05 11.42
N MET A 292 -15.48 2.03 10.58
CA MET A 292 -14.21 2.73 10.68
C MET A 292 -14.08 3.52 11.98
N TYR A 293 -15.14 4.24 12.37
CA TYR A 293 -15.18 4.94 13.65
C TYR A 293 -14.96 3.97 14.82
N LEU A 294 -15.67 2.83 14.83
CA LEU A 294 -15.52 1.80 15.87
C LEU A 294 -14.09 1.22 15.89
N MET A 295 -13.51 0.97 14.72
CA MET A 295 -12.12 0.51 14.59
C MET A 295 -11.14 1.50 15.22
N PHE A 296 -11.24 2.80 14.89
CA PHE A 296 -10.37 3.83 15.45
C PHE A 296 -10.62 4.02 16.95
N LEU A 297 -11.88 4.06 17.37
CA LEU A 297 -12.27 4.19 18.77
C LEU A 297 -11.66 3.07 19.61
N LEU A 298 -11.83 1.82 19.21
CA LEU A 298 -11.30 0.67 19.93
C LEU A 298 -9.77 0.61 19.87
N ALA A 299 -9.16 0.91 18.72
CA ALA A 299 -7.72 0.94 18.59
C ALA A 299 -7.10 1.98 19.52
N ILE A 300 -7.63 3.20 19.51
CA ILE A 300 -7.12 4.35 20.28
C ILE A 300 -7.31 4.12 21.78
N ASN A 301 -8.51 3.75 22.19
CA ASN A 301 -8.85 3.58 23.59
C ASN A 301 -8.08 2.41 24.22
N ILE A 302 -8.08 1.23 23.59
CA ILE A 302 -7.38 0.06 24.12
C ILE A 302 -5.86 0.25 24.04
N GLY A 303 -5.36 0.88 22.97
CA GLY A 303 -3.94 1.17 22.80
C GLY A 303 -3.42 2.18 23.81
N GLY A 304 -4.13 3.30 23.99
CA GLY A 304 -3.82 4.32 25.00
C GLY A 304 -3.88 3.77 26.43
N ALA A 305 -4.85 2.89 26.73
CA ALA A 305 -4.92 2.25 28.04
C ALA A 305 -3.69 1.40 28.40
N LEU A 306 -3.00 0.85 27.39
CA LEU A 306 -1.78 0.04 27.55
C LEU A 306 -0.50 0.88 27.52
N GLN A 307 -0.58 2.16 27.16
CA GLN A 307 0.57 3.05 26.99
C GLN A 307 1.39 3.26 28.28
N PRO A 308 0.81 3.47 29.48
CA PRO A 308 1.58 3.75 30.69
C PRO A 308 2.63 2.68 31.03
N LEU A 309 2.29 1.41 30.80
CA LEU A 309 3.21 0.29 30.97
C LEU A 309 4.48 0.43 30.12
N PHE A 310 4.33 0.93 28.89
CA PHE A 310 5.43 1.09 27.95
C PHE A 310 6.19 2.40 28.16
N ASP A 311 5.51 3.47 28.57
CA ASP A 311 6.12 4.77 28.86
C ASP A 311 6.93 4.72 30.16
N ALA A 312 6.26 4.58 31.31
CA ALA A 312 6.91 4.52 32.61
C ALA A 312 7.90 3.35 32.70
N GLY A 313 7.57 2.19 32.12
CA GLY A 313 8.49 1.06 32.04
C GLY A 313 9.75 1.36 31.23
N SER A 314 9.65 2.14 30.16
CA SER A 314 10.82 2.54 29.37
C SER A 314 11.66 3.63 30.05
N VAL A 315 11.04 4.59 30.75
CA VAL A 315 11.72 5.58 31.59
C VAL A 315 12.56 4.88 32.66
N ALA A 316 11.91 3.98 33.42
CA ALA A 316 12.53 3.24 34.51
C ALA A 316 13.76 2.45 34.04
N ILE A 317 13.64 1.72 32.93
CA ILE A 317 14.69 0.82 32.44
C ILE A 317 15.79 1.58 31.70
N PHE A 318 15.42 2.48 30.77
CA PHE A 318 16.37 3.05 29.82
C PHE A 318 16.84 4.46 30.15
N ILE A 319 16.11 5.23 30.96
CA ILE A 319 16.53 6.57 31.39
C ILE A 319 17.12 6.48 32.79
N HIS A 320 16.29 6.16 33.78
CA HIS A 320 16.72 6.07 35.18
C HIS A 320 17.71 4.92 35.39
N GLY A 321 17.48 3.78 34.74
CA GLY A 321 18.43 2.65 34.77
C GLY A 321 19.81 3.01 34.21
N ILE A 322 19.89 3.78 33.12
CA ILE A 322 21.18 4.25 32.57
C ILE A 322 21.83 5.28 33.50
N GLN A 323 21.07 6.20 34.08
CA GLN A 323 21.57 7.18 35.06
C GLN A 323 22.13 6.48 36.30
N TRP A 324 21.43 5.47 36.82
CA TRP A 324 21.87 4.66 37.96
C TRP A 324 23.14 3.86 37.64
N ILE A 325 23.22 3.22 36.47
CA ILE A 325 24.44 2.52 36.01
C ILE A 325 25.61 3.50 35.91
N GLY A 326 25.40 4.68 35.35
CA GLY A 326 26.49 5.63 35.19
C GLY A 326 26.93 6.28 36.49
N TYR A 327 26.02 6.47 37.46
CA TYR A 327 26.37 6.87 38.82
C TYR A 327 27.19 5.78 39.54
N THR A 328 26.76 4.51 39.46
CA THR A 328 27.45 3.38 40.10
C THR A 328 28.81 3.05 39.48
N LEU A 329 28.98 3.27 38.17
CA LEU A 329 30.24 3.08 37.45
C LEU A 329 31.11 4.35 37.38
N HIS A 330 30.70 5.45 38.01
CA HIS A 330 31.38 6.76 37.99
C HIS A 330 31.69 7.29 36.58
N PHE A 331 30.71 7.22 35.68
CA PHE A 331 30.81 7.90 34.38
C PHE A 331 30.76 9.43 34.53
N PRO A 332 31.40 10.18 33.63
CA PRO A 332 31.26 11.64 33.59
C PRO A 332 29.80 12.04 33.37
N ASP A 333 29.32 13.07 34.09
CA ASP A 333 27.91 13.51 34.06
C ASP A 333 27.37 13.78 32.64
N TRP A 334 28.20 14.35 31.77
CA TRP A 334 27.83 14.61 30.38
C TRP A 334 27.55 13.31 29.59
N LEU A 335 28.28 12.23 29.88
CA LEU A 335 28.13 10.94 29.21
C LEU A 335 26.88 10.20 29.71
N THR A 336 26.60 10.28 31.00
CA THR A 336 25.38 9.75 31.62
C THR A 336 24.14 10.43 31.08
N ILE A 337 24.12 11.76 31.05
CA ILE A 337 23.00 12.54 30.50
C ILE A 337 22.86 12.25 29.00
N PHE A 338 23.96 12.20 28.26
CA PHE A 338 23.93 11.89 26.82
C PHE A 338 23.37 10.50 26.52
N LEU A 339 23.78 9.46 27.26
CA LEU A 339 23.29 8.09 27.05
C LEU A 339 21.83 7.96 27.52
N ALA A 340 21.49 8.51 28.68
CA ALA A 340 20.14 8.44 29.22
C ALA A 340 19.13 9.21 28.36
N GLN A 341 19.43 10.47 27.98
CA GLN A 341 18.52 11.27 27.16
C GLN A 341 18.61 10.94 25.67
N GLY A 342 19.80 10.66 25.14
CA GLY A 342 20.01 10.34 23.73
C GLY A 342 19.49 8.95 23.35
N LEU A 343 20.04 7.90 23.96
CA LEU A 343 19.64 6.51 23.68
C LEU A 343 18.34 6.17 24.43
N GLY A 344 18.28 6.42 25.73
CA GLY A 344 17.12 6.10 26.56
C GLY A 344 15.88 6.90 26.17
N GLY A 345 16.01 8.22 26.02
CA GLY A 345 14.93 9.08 25.52
C GLY A 345 14.48 8.70 24.10
N GLY A 346 15.41 8.27 23.24
CA GLY A 346 15.09 7.77 21.91
C GLY A 346 14.26 6.48 21.93
N ILE A 347 14.56 5.55 22.85
CA ILE A 347 13.78 4.32 23.05
C ILE A 347 12.42 4.63 23.67
N ASN A 348 12.38 5.52 24.66
CA ASN A 348 11.14 5.99 25.29
C ASN A 348 10.22 6.66 24.26
N THR A 349 10.75 7.38 23.27
CA THR A 349 9.87 7.95 22.23
C THR A 349 9.16 6.89 21.35
N VAL A 350 9.66 5.65 21.30
CA VAL A 350 9.16 4.59 20.41
C VAL A 350 8.23 3.59 21.12
N LEU A 351 8.57 3.20 22.35
CA LEU A 351 7.88 2.13 23.09
C LEU A 351 6.40 2.41 23.39
N PRO A 352 6.01 3.61 23.89
CA PRO A 352 4.63 3.98 24.18
C PRO A 352 3.69 3.86 22.98
N LEU A 353 4.23 3.96 21.76
CA LEU A 353 3.44 3.89 20.51
C LEU A 353 3.11 2.44 20.09
N VAL A 354 3.81 1.46 20.65
CA VAL A 354 3.70 0.05 20.25
C VAL A 354 2.29 -0.52 20.47
N PRO A 355 1.62 -0.31 21.63
CA PRO A 355 0.28 -0.84 21.86
C PRO A 355 -0.75 -0.26 20.91
N GLN A 356 -0.71 1.06 20.70
CA GLN A 356 -1.61 1.78 19.80
C GLN A 356 -1.54 1.27 18.37
N ILE A 357 -0.33 1.17 17.82
CA ILE A 357 -0.10 0.67 16.46
C ILE A 357 -0.42 -0.82 16.37
N GLY A 358 -0.12 -1.60 17.42
CA GLY A 358 -0.47 -3.01 17.51
C GLY A 358 -1.97 -3.25 17.41
N MET A 359 -2.77 -2.51 18.19
CA MET A 359 -4.24 -2.59 18.15
C MET A 359 -4.81 -2.16 16.80
N MET A 360 -4.26 -1.10 16.19
CA MET A 360 -4.64 -0.66 14.85
C MET A 360 -4.42 -1.78 13.82
N TYR A 361 -3.25 -2.43 13.82
CA TYR A 361 -2.96 -3.54 12.91
C TYR A 361 -3.85 -4.75 13.16
N LEU A 362 -4.17 -5.05 14.42
CA LEU A 362 -5.05 -6.16 14.78
C LEU A 362 -6.45 -5.98 14.17
N PHE A 363 -7.06 -4.81 14.36
CA PHE A 363 -8.40 -4.54 13.82
C PHE A 363 -8.40 -4.42 12.28
N LEU A 364 -7.35 -3.84 11.68
CA LEU A 364 -7.19 -3.83 10.23
C LEU A 364 -7.09 -5.25 9.65
N SER A 365 -6.24 -6.11 10.24
CA SER A 365 -6.15 -7.52 9.84
C SER A 365 -7.47 -8.26 10.04
N PHE A 366 -8.25 -7.93 11.07
CA PHE A 366 -9.60 -8.50 11.27
C PHE A 366 -10.59 -8.10 10.17
N LEU A 367 -10.61 -6.81 9.77
CA LEU A 367 -11.48 -6.34 8.69
C LEU A 367 -11.05 -6.86 7.31
N GLU A 368 -9.74 -7.07 7.10
CA GLU A 368 -9.15 -7.65 5.90
C GLU A 368 -9.52 -9.16 5.80
N ASP A 369 -9.19 -9.95 6.82
CA ASP A 369 -9.44 -11.40 6.84
C ASP A 369 -10.96 -11.72 6.94
N SER A 370 -11.83 -10.82 7.39
CA SER A 370 -13.29 -11.10 7.41
C SER A 370 -13.97 -10.95 6.04
N GLY A 371 -13.28 -10.38 5.04
CA GLY A 371 -13.85 -10.07 3.73
C GLY A 371 -14.69 -8.79 3.69
N TYR A 372 -14.73 -8.00 4.78
CA TYR A 372 -15.42 -6.71 4.84
C TYR A 372 -14.77 -5.66 3.91
N MET A 373 -13.44 -5.66 3.81
CA MET A 373 -12.70 -4.69 2.98
C MET A 373 -13.10 -4.72 1.50
N ALA A 374 -13.48 -5.89 0.97
CA ALA A 374 -14.00 -6.01 -0.41
C ALA A 374 -15.36 -5.28 -0.58
N ARG A 375 -16.25 -5.36 0.41
CA ARG A 375 -17.54 -4.63 0.39
C ARG A 375 -17.32 -3.14 0.53
N ALA A 376 -16.43 -2.74 1.44
CA ALA A 376 -16.06 -1.34 1.62
C ALA A 376 -15.52 -0.74 0.31
N ALA A 377 -14.65 -1.46 -0.40
CA ALA A 377 -14.17 -1.05 -1.72
C ALA A 377 -15.33 -0.90 -2.74
N PHE A 378 -16.27 -1.85 -2.77
CA PHE A 378 -17.43 -1.78 -3.65
C PHE A 378 -18.33 -0.57 -3.36
N VAL A 379 -18.66 -0.31 -2.09
CA VAL A 379 -19.48 0.85 -1.68
C VAL A 379 -18.81 2.18 -2.10
N MET A 380 -17.48 2.21 -2.07
CA MET A 380 -16.68 3.40 -2.33
C MET A 380 -16.29 3.57 -3.81
N ASP A 381 -16.55 2.56 -4.63
CA ASP A 381 -16.19 2.55 -6.05
C ASP A 381 -16.76 3.75 -6.80
N ARG A 382 -18.04 4.08 -6.58
CA ARG A 382 -18.66 5.24 -7.21
C ARG A 382 -17.94 6.57 -6.89
N LEU A 383 -17.47 6.74 -5.66
CA LEU A 383 -16.73 7.95 -5.26
C LEU A 383 -15.32 7.96 -5.87
N MET A 384 -14.65 6.80 -5.89
CA MET A 384 -13.30 6.67 -6.44
C MET A 384 -13.28 6.81 -7.96
N GLN A 385 -14.30 6.30 -8.67
CA GLN A 385 -14.42 6.43 -10.11
C GLN A 385 -14.51 7.90 -10.54
N ALA A 386 -15.14 8.77 -9.74
CA ALA A 386 -15.14 10.22 -10.00
C ALA A 386 -13.71 10.80 -10.02
N LEU A 387 -12.82 10.24 -9.19
CA LEU A 387 -11.40 10.58 -9.14
C LEU A 387 -10.57 9.86 -10.23
N GLY A 388 -11.17 8.93 -10.98
CA GLY A 388 -10.48 8.09 -11.96
C GLY A 388 -9.70 6.93 -11.35
N LEU A 389 -10.12 6.44 -10.18
CA LEU A 389 -9.53 5.30 -9.47
C LEU A 389 -10.59 4.23 -9.22
N PRO A 390 -10.20 2.93 -9.16
CA PRO A 390 -11.12 1.87 -8.76
C PRO A 390 -11.42 1.95 -7.26
N GLY A 391 -12.56 1.39 -6.83
CA GLY A 391 -12.92 1.29 -5.41
C GLY A 391 -11.86 0.61 -4.54
N LYS A 392 -11.05 -0.31 -5.11
CA LYS A 392 -9.89 -0.94 -4.45
C LYS A 392 -8.88 0.09 -3.92
N SER A 393 -8.69 1.22 -4.60
CA SER A 393 -7.75 2.28 -4.21
C SER A 393 -8.12 2.94 -2.88
N PHE A 394 -9.39 2.86 -2.50
CA PHE A 394 -9.83 3.43 -1.24
C PHE A 394 -9.30 2.66 -0.02
N VAL A 395 -9.11 1.33 -0.13
CA VAL A 395 -8.63 0.49 0.99
C VAL A 395 -7.25 0.94 1.48
N PRO A 396 -6.22 1.09 0.63
CA PRO A 396 -4.95 1.69 1.01
C PRO A 396 -5.10 3.08 1.63
N LEU A 397 -5.95 3.95 1.08
CA LEU A 397 -6.14 5.32 1.57
C LEU A 397 -6.72 5.37 2.99
N ILE A 398 -7.70 4.52 3.29
CA ILE A 398 -8.24 4.38 4.65
C ILE A 398 -7.15 3.96 5.63
N VAL A 399 -6.34 2.96 5.25
CA VAL A 399 -5.23 2.48 6.08
C VAL A 399 -4.24 3.61 6.40
N GLY A 400 -4.15 4.63 5.54
CA GLY A 400 -3.33 5.84 5.74
C GLY A 400 -3.71 6.65 6.99
N PHE A 401 -4.99 6.68 7.37
CA PHE A 401 -5.41 7.32 8.62
C PHE A 401 -4.88 6.62 9.87
N GLY A 402 -4.51 5.34 9.76
CA GLY A 402 -3.70 4.66 10.77
C GLY A 402 -2.22 4.99 10.59
N CYS A 403 -1.64 4.52 9.48
CA CYS A 403 -0.24 4.78 9.14
C CYS A 403 -0.05 4.82 7.61
N ASN A 404 0.70 5.81 7.14
CA ASN A 404 0.96 5.99 5.71
C ASN A 404 1.92 4.94 5.13
N VAL A 405 2.73 4.24 5.94
CA VAL A 405 3.63 3.17 5.48
C VAL A 405 2.87 1.95 4.94
N PRO A 406 2.00 1.28 5.72
CA PRO A 406 1.19 0.18 5.23
C PRO A 406 0.19 0.62 4.16
N SER A 407 -0.26 1.88 4.17
CA SER A 407 -1.06 2.46 3.09
C SER A 407 -0.32 2.43 1.74
N VAL A 408 0.91 2.97 1.69
CA VAL A 408 1.73 2.98 0.46
C VAL A 408 2.06 1.56 -0.01
N MET A 409 2.41 0.65 0.91
CA MET A 409 2.66 -0.75 0.57
C MET A 409 1.39 -1.49 0.12
N GLY A 410 0.24 -1.15 0.71
CA GLY A 410 -1.07 -1.71 0.36
C GLY A 410 -1.50 -1.37 -1.06
N ALA A 411 -1.02 -0.27 -1.62
CA ALA A 411 -1.26 0.08 -3.02
C ALA A 411 -0.69 -0.95 -4.02
N ARG A 412 0.15 -1.90 -3.58
CA ARG A 412 0.61 -3.03 -4.41
C ARG A 412 -0.51 -3.95 -4.89
N THR A 413 -1.66 -3.93 -4.22
CA THR A 413 -2.83 -4.76 -4.58
C THR A 413 -3.63 -4.17 -5.74
N LEU A 414 -3.25 -2.98 -6.21
CA LEU A 414 -3.86 -2.32 -7.36
C LEU A 414 -3.24 -2.84 -8.65
N ASP A 415 -4.13 -3.22 -9.56
CA ASP A 415 -3.79 -3.93 -10.79
C ASP A 415 -3.01 -3.02 -11.77
N ALA A 416 -3.43 -1.76 -11.91
CA ALA A 416 -2.80 -0.81 -12.83
C ALA A 416 -1.70 0.05 -12.16
N PRO A 417 -0.50 0.19 -12.78
CA PRO A 417 0.59 1.00 -12.24
C PRO A 417 0.22 2.46 -12.01
N ARG A 418 -0.63 3.03 -12.87
CA ARG A 418 -1.14 4.40 -12.76
C ARG A 418 -1.98 4.60 -11.51
N GLU A 419 -2.92 3.70 -11.27
CA GLU A 419 -3.82 3.75 -10.11
C GLU A 419 -3.04 3.58 -8.82
N ARG A 420 -2.06 2.66 -8.82
CA ARG A 420 -1.10 2.47 -7.73
C ARG A 420 -0.35 3.76 -7.42
N LEU A 421 0.25 4.39 -8.43
CA LEU A 421 1.04 5.60 -8.22
C LEU A 421 0.20 6.78 -7.72
N MET A 422 -0.99 7.00 -8.31
CA MET A 422 -1.91 8.03 -7.84
C MET A 422 -2.30 7.80 -6.37
N THR A 423 -2.63 6.55 -6.01
CA THR A 423 -2.97 6.17 -4.62
C THR A 423 -1.79 6.42 -3.67
N ILE A 424 -0.57 6.06 -4.06
CA ILE A 424 0.66 6.29 -3.30
C ILE A 424 0.91 7.80 -3.09
N MET A 425 0.64 8.65 -4.07
CA MET A 425 0.81 10.11 -3.95
C MET A 425 -0.27 10.79 -3.11
N MET A 426 -1.46 10.19 -3.01
CA MET A 426 -2.56 10.68 -2.17
C MET A 426 -2.39 10.29 -0.69
N ALA A 427 -1.82 9.11 -0.41
CA ALA A 427 -1.69 8.56 0.94
C ALA A 427 -1.01 9.51 1.96
N PRO A 428 0.09 10.23 1.64
CA PRO A 428 0.74 11.16 2.57
C PRO A 428 -0.15 12.25 3.17
N PHE A 429 -1.24 12.61 2.49
CA PHE A 429 -2.18 13.64 2.95
C PHE A 429 -3.25 13.10 3.90
N MET A 430 -3.34 11.78 4.06
CA MET A 430 -4.18 11.15 5.09
C MET A 430 -3.55 11.38 6.47
N SER A 431 -4.35 11.89 7.41
CA SER A 431 -3.89 12.21 8.76
C SER A 431 -3.74 10.94 9.59
N CYS A 432 -2.50 10.52 9.81
CA CYS A 432 -2.18 9.40 10.70
C CYS A 432 -2.32 9.78 12.18
N GLY A 433 -2.42 8.78 13.07
CA GLY A 433 -2.55 8.99 14.51
C GLY A 433 -1.47 9.90 15.13
N ALA A 434 -0.25 9.85 14.61
CA ALA A 434 0.84 10.74 15.01
C ALA A 434 0.53 12.23 14.81
N ARG A 435 -0.16 12.58 13.71
CA ARG A 435 -0.58 13.95 13.45
C ARG A 435 -1.69 14.36 14.40
N LEU A 436 -2.59 13.44 14.75
CA LEU A 436 -3.65 13.70 15.73
C LEU A 436 -3.07 14.08 17.08
N ALA A 437 -2.00 13.42 17.55
CA ALA A 437 -1.34 13.77 18.80
C ALA A 437 -0.82 15.22 18.77
N ILE A 438 -0.14 15.63 17.69
CA ILE A 438 0.30 17.02 17.51
C ILE A 438 -0.91 17.98 17.52
N PHE A 439 -1.97 17.63 16.79
CA PHE A 439 -3.17 18.48 16.71
C PHE A 439 -3.87 18.61 18.06
N ALA A 440 -3.92 17.54 18.86
CA ALA A 440 -4.54 17.54 20.19
C ALA A 440 -3.80 18.48 21.16
N VAL A 441 -2.46 18.47 21.15
CA VAL A 441 -1.64 19.35 21.98
C VAL A 441 -1.86 20.82 21.63
N PHE A 442 -1.80 21.16 20.34
CA PHE A 442 -2.04 22.52 19.89
C PHE A 442 -3.51 22.94 20.08
N ALA A 443 -4.47 22.01 19.91
CA ALA A 443 -5.89 22.23 20.20
C ALA A 443 -6.11 22.62 21.67
N ALA A 444 -5.47 21.90 22.59
CA ALA A 444 -5.53 22.19 24.03
C ALA A 444 -4.87 23.53 24.37
N ALA A 445 -3.70 23.82 23.79
CA ALA A 445 -2.94 25.04 24.09
C ALA A 445 -3.58 26.32 23.53
N PHE A 446 -4.07 26.31 22.29
CA PHE A 446 -4.47 27.54 21.57
C PHE A 446 -5.97 27.70 21.32
N PHE A 447 -6.74 26.60 21.29
CA PHE A 447 -8.11 26.61 20.75
C PHE A 447 -9.19 26.27 21.78
N GLY A 448 -8.81 25.75 22.96
CA GLY A 448 -9.73 25.49 24.07
C GLY A 448 -10.97 24.69 23.64
N GLN A 449 -12.16 25.23 23.87
CA GLN A 449 -13.44 24.60 23.48
C GLN A 449 -13.61 24.41 21.96
N ASN A 450 -12.96 25.25 21.14
CA ASN A 450 -12.99 25.14 19.67
C ASN A 450 -11.92 24.18 19.13
N GLY A 451 -11.11 23.55 19.99
CA GLY A 451 -10.05 22.63 19.59
C GLY A 451 -10.56 21.49 18.70
N ALA A 452 -11.72 20.92 19.03
CA ALA A 452 -12.33 19.85 18.24
C ALA A 452 -12.64 20.28 16.79
N LEU A 453 -13.15 21.49 16.60
CA LEU A 453 -13.44 22.03 15.27
C LEU A 453 -12.15 22.29 14.47
N ALA A 454 -11.09 22.76 15.14
CA ALA A 454 -9.78 22.97 14.51
C ALA A 454 -9.14 21.64 14.06
N VAL A 455 -9.22 20.59 14.87
CA VAL A 455 -8.75 19.24 14.47
C VAL A 455 -9.58 18.73 13.30
N PHE A 456 -10.91 18.86 13.37
CA PHE A 456 -11.81 18.43 12.30
C PHE A 456 -11.52 19.13 10.97
N SER A 457 -11.31 20.45 10.99
CA SER A 457 -10.98 21.20 9.77
C SER A 457 -9.65 20.78 9.15
N LEU A 458 -8.65 20.42 9.95
CA LEU A 458 -7.38 19.87 9.46
C LEU A 458 -7.55 18.50 8.79
N TYR A 459 -8.40 17.62 9.34
CA TYR A 459 -8.70 16.32 8.73
C TYR A 459 -9.39 16.46 7.38
N VAL A 460 -10.42 17.32 7.31
CA VAL A 460 -11.11 17.62 6.06
C VAL A 460 -10.14 18.21 5.04
N LEU A 461 -9.26 19.12 5.48
CA LEU A 461 -8.26 19.72 4.62
C LEU A 461 -7.29 18.67 4.04
N GLY A 462 -6.82 17.71 4.85
CA GLY A 462 -5.98 16.61 4.37
C GLY A 462 -6.65 15.78 3.29
N ILE A 463 -7.91 15.40 3.48
CA ILE A 463 -8.71 14.65 2.49
C ILE A 463 -8.88 15.46 1.20
N VAL A 464 -9.21 16.74 1.31
CA VAL A 464 -9.36 17.63 0.15
C VAL A 464 -8.04 17.73 -0.61
N MET A 465 -6.90 17.90 0.08
CA MET A 465 -5.59 17.96 -0.59
C MET A 465 -5.16 16.63 -1.22
N ALA A 466 -5.53 15.49 -0.63
CA ALA A 466 -5.36 14.19 -1.24
C ALA A 466 -6.14 14.12 -2.57
N VAL A 467 -7.42 14.46 -2.54
CA VAL A 467 -8.30 14.48 -3.73
C VAL A 467 -7.77 15.44 -4.80
N LEU A 468 -7.39 16.65 -4.43
CA LEU A 468 -6.82 17.63 -5.36
C LEU A 468 -5.51 17.15 -5.98
N THR A 469 -4.64 16.49 -5.21
CA THR A 469 -3.42 15.88 -5.75
C THR A 469 -3.73 14.78 -6.75
N GLY A 470 -4.69 13.89 -6.45
CA GLY A 470 -5.15 12.86 -7.38
C GLY A 470 -5.71 13.46 -8.68
N LEU A 471 -6.59 14.46 -8.57
CA LEU A 471 -7.15 15.16 -9.74
C LEU A 471 -6.09 15.90 -10.54
N MET A 472 -5.13 16.53 -9.88
CA MET A 472 -4.02 17.22 -10.52
C MET A 472 -3.17 16.23 -11.31
N LEU A 473 -2.80 15.08 -10.74
CA LEU A 473 -2.04 14.03 -11.42
C LEU A 473 -2.82 13.45 -12.61
N LYS A 474 -4.12 13.18 -12.45
CA LYS A 474 -5.01 12.71 -13.52
C LYS A 474 -5.02 13.64 -14.74
N HIS A 475 -5.10 14.95 -14.52
CA HIS A 475 -5.23 15.92 -15.61
C HIS A 475 -3.90 16.38 -16.21
N THR A 476 -2.79 16.24 -15.49
CA THR A 476 -1.45 16.71 -15.90
C THR A 476 -0.54 15.60 -16.42
N ILE A 477 -0.12 14.67 -15.56
CA ILE A 477 0.94 13.68 -15.85
C ILE A 477 0.36 12.33 -16.31
N MET A 478 -0.76 11.89 -15.75
CA MET A 478 -1.27 10.52 -15.89
C MET A 478 -2.69 10.48 -16.49
N ARG A 479 -2.83 10.69 -17.81
CA ARG A 479 -4.11 10.55 -18.52
C ARG A 479 -4.42 9.08 -18.87
N GLY A 480 -5.70 8.72 -18.81
CA GLY A 480 -6.21 7.37 -19.06
C GLY A 480 -7.61 7.20 -18.48
N GLU A 481 -8.38 6.26 -19.01
CA GLU A 481 -9.66 5.86 -18.44
C GLU A 481 -9.44 5.00 -17.18
N ALA A 482 -10.43 4.92 -16.29
CA ALA A 482 -10.35 4.04 -15.13
C ALA A 482 -10.51 2.59 -15.60
N SER A 483 -9.75 1.65 -15.03
CA SER A 483 -9.95 0.24 -15.34
C SER A 483 -11.38 -0.18 -14.95
N PRO A 484 -12.06 -1.03 -15.75
CA PRO A 484 -13.36 -1.57 -15.36
C PRO A 484 -13.27 -2.27 -14.01
N PHE A 485 -14.03 -1.80 -13.02
CA PHE A 485 -14.00 -2.37 -11.69
C PHE A 485 -14.77 -3.69 -11.64
N VAL A 486 -14.07 -4.81 -11.83
CA VAL A 486 -14.63 -6.16 -11.65
C VAL A 486 -14.05 -6.77 -10.37
N MET A 487 -14.89 -6.93 -9.35
CA MET A 487 -14.50 -7.50 -8.05
C MET A 487 -15.44 -8.65 -7.67
N GLU A 488 -14.86 -9.82 -7.41
CA GLU A 488 -15.56 -10.91 -6.73
C GLU A 488 -15.66 -10.59 -5.24
N LEU A 489 -16.87 -10.69 -4.69
CA LEU A 489 -17.09 -10.52 -3.26
C LEU A 489 -16.84 -11.87 -2.56
N PRO A 490 -15.76 -12.02 -1.76
CA PRO A 490 -15.47 -13.28 -1.08
C PRO A 490 -16.59 -13.61 -0.08
N VAL A 491 -16.83 -14.88 0.26
CA VAL A 491 -17.84 -15.18 1.29
C VAL A 491 -17.36 -14.66 2.66
N TYR A 492 -18.26 -14.12 3.48
CA TYR A 492 -17.91 -13.79 4.87
C TYR A 492 -17.42 -15.05 5.59
N HIS A 493 -16.26 -14.95 6.22
CA HIS A 493 -15.76 -15.99 7.11
C HIS A 493 -15.20 -15.38 8.39
N VAL A 494 -15.24 -16.17 9.46
CA VAL A 494 -14.65 -15.75 10.73
C VAL A 494 -13.13 -15.87 10.60
N PRO A 495 -12.36 -14.80 10.87
CA PRO A 495 -10.91 -14.86 10.76
C PRO A 495 -10.30 -15.76 11.84
N HIS A 496 -9.25 -16.51 11.48
CA HIS A 496 -8.55 -17.37 12.44
C HIS A 496 -7.67 -16.53 13.38
N ILE A 497 -7.92 -16.60 14.68
CA ILE A 497 -7.19 -15.83 15.71
C ILE A 497 -5.66 -16.00 15.59
N LYS A 498 -5.19 -17.22 15.28
CA LYS A 498 -3.76 -17.49 15.09
C LYS A 498 -3.18 -16.71 13.90
N SER A 499 -3.91 -16.62 12.79
CA SER A 499 -3.51 -15.83 11.61
C SER A 499 -3.43 -14.35 11.99
N LEU A 500 -4.47 -13.82 12.64
CA LEU A 500 -4.55 -12.42 13.06
C LEU A 500 -3.37 -12.02 13.94
N ILE A 501 -3.04 -12.81 14.98
CA ILE A 501 -1.93 -12.51 15.88
C ILE A 501 -0.58 -12.56 15.14
N ILE A 502 -0.36 -13.56 14.29
CA ILE A 502 0.90 -13.69 13.53
C ILE A 502 1.08 -12.51 12.57
N GLN A 503 0.05 -12.16 11.80
CA GLN A 503 0.09 -11.02 10.88
C GLN A 503 0.34 -9.71 11.63
N THR A 504 -0.40 -9.48 12.72
CA THR A 504 -0.25 -8.30 13.58
C THR A 504 1.17 -8.20 14.12
N TRP A 505 1.71 -9.29 14.67
CA TRP A 505 3.07 -9.34 15.20
C TRP A 505 4.13 -9.08 14.13
N GLN A 506 3.99 -9.66 12.94
CA GLN A 506 4.94 -9.42 11.83
C GLN A 506 4.93 -7.95 11.38
N ARG A 507 3.74 -7.36 11.23
CA ARG A 507 3.57 -5.94 10.87
C ARG A 507 4.14 -5.03 11.96
N LEU A 508 3.82 -5.29 13.23
CA LEU A 508 4.29 -4.53 14.39
C LEU A 508 5.81 -4.63 14.57
N LYS A 509 6.39 -5.82 14.55
CA LYS A 509 7.85 -6.04 14.62
C LYS A 509 8.56 -5.31 13.48
N GLY A 510 8.01 -5.39 12.27
CA GLY A 510 8.55 -4.70 11.10
C GLY A 510 8.54 -3.17 11.27
N PHE A 511 7.54 -2.61 11.94
CA PHE A 511 7.48 -1.19 12.29
C PHE A 511 8.52 -0.85 13.37
N VAL A 512 8.50 -1.53 14.52
CA VAL A 512 9.39 -1.25 15.67
C VAL A 512 10.86 -1.30 15.27
N LEU A 513 11.29 -2.31 14.51
CA LEU A 513 12.69 -2.45 14.11
C LEU A 513 13.13 -1.42 13.06
N ARG A 514 12.23 -0.95 12.18
CA ARG A 514 12.59 -0.01 11.12
C ARG A 514 12.50 1.43 11.61
N ALA A 515 11.39 1.79 12.24
CA ALA A 515 11.19 3.12 12.81
C ALA A 515 12.11 3.36 14.00
N GLY A 516 12.23 2.39 14.92
CA GLY A 516 13.05 2.51 16.12
C GLY A 516 14.52 2.76 15.83
N LYS A 517 15.10 2.09 14.82
CA LYS A 517 16.50 2.34 14.42
C LYS A 517 16.73 3.80 14.00
N VAL A 518 15.83 4.36 13.21
CA VAL A 518 15.98 5.74 12.74
C VAL A 518 15.74 6.72 13.89
N ILE A 519 14.69 6.52 14.68
CA ILE A 519 14.33 7.41 15.80
C ILE A 519 15.46 7.45 16.83
N ILE A 520 16.03 6.30 17.20
CA ILE A 520 17.16 6.23 18.15
C ILE A 520 18.38 6.99 17.60
N ILE A 521 18.75 6.76 16.33
CA ILE A 521 19.89 7.47 15.71
C ILE A 521 19.67 8.98 15.75
N VAL A 522 18.46 9.43 15.39
CA VAL A 522 18.09 10.85 15.39
C VAL A 522 18.09 11.43 16.79
N SER A 523 17.56 10.73 17.78
CA SER A 523 17.57 11.14 19.19
C SER A 523 18.98 11.29 19.73
N ILE A 524 19.89 10.37 19.39
CA ILE A 524 21.31 10.47 19.73
C ILE A 524 21.94 11.72 19.11
N PHE A 525 21.68 11.98 17.82
CA PHE A 525 22.19 13.18 17.16
C PHE A 525 21.61 14.46 17.76
N LEU A 526 20.29 14.52 18.00
CA LEU A 526 19.65 15.68 18.61
C LEU A 526 20.21 15.95 20.01
N SER A 527 20.37 14.91 20.83
CA SER A 527 21.00 15.01 22.14
C SER A 527 22.43 15.55 22.05
N ALA A 528 23.23 15.06 21.09
CA ALA A 528 24.58 15.60 20.84
C ALA A 528 24.55 17.08 20.44
N PHE A 529 23.72 17.47 19.48
CA PHE A 529 23.61 18.86 19.03
C PHE A 529 23.00 19.78 20.10
N ASN A 530 22.26 19.23 21.05
CA ASN A 530 21.69 19.94 22.18
C ASN A 530 22.74 20.20 23.28
N SER A 531 23.59 19.20 23.59
CA SER A 531 24.60 19.31 24.66
C SER A 531 25.87 20.07 24.26
N PHE A 532 26.18 20.19 22.96
CA PHE A 532 27.40 20.82 22.47
C PHE A 532 27.13 22.10 21.64
N SER A 533 28.03 23.08 21.76
CA SER A 533 28.10 24.27 20.88
C SER A 533 28.80 23.94 19.55
N LEU A 534 28.65 24.79 18.54
CA LEU A 534 29.37 24.68 17.25
C LEU A 534 30.90 24.70 17.40
N SER A 535 31.38 25.25 18.52
CA SER A 535 32.81 25.30 18.88
C SER A 535 33.30 24.04 19.61
N GLY A 536 32.42 23.06 19.85
CA GLY A 536 32.73 21.80 20.55
C GLY A 536 32.74 21.88 22.07
N LYS A 537 32.33 23.01 22.67
CA LYS A 537 32.21 23.15 24.14
C LYS A 537 30.83 22.69 24.62
N ILE A 538 30.79 22.11 25.81
CA ILE A 538 29.53 21.77 26.52
C ILE A 538 28.80 23.08 26.86
N VAL A 539 27.49 23.07 26.72
CA VAL A 539 26.65 24.27 26.87
C VAL A 539 25.68 24.10 28.02
N ASP A 540 25.63 25.09 28.92
CA ASP A 540 24.71 25.11 30.06
C ASP A 540 23.34 25.71 29.69
N ASN A 541 23.28 26.56 28.65
CA ASN A 541 22.03 27.17 28.17
C ASN A 541 21.65 26.68 26.76
N ILE A 542 20.47 26.09 26.64
CA ILE A 542 20.00 25.45 25.39
C ILE A 542 20.03 26.37 24.17
N ASN A 543 19.91 27.69 24.38
CA ASN A 543 19.92 28.70 23.34
C ASN A 543 21.30 28.91 22.66
N ASP A 544 22.39 28.46 23.29
CA ASP A 544 23.75 28.52 22.74
C ASP A 544 24.21 27.17 22.13
N SER A 545 23.31 26.19 22.10
CA SER A 545 23.57 24.88 21.49
C SER A 545 23.82 24.98 19.98
N ALA A 546 24.53 24.01 19.43
CA ALA A 546 24.71 23.88 17.98
C ALA A 546 23.35 23.71 17.27
N LEU A 547 22.40 23.00 17.91
CA LEU A 547 21.04 22.84 17.42
C LEU A 547 20.31 24.18 17.27
N ALA A 548 20.36 25.04 18.29
CA ALA A 548 19.75 26.37 18.26
C ALA A 548 20.37 27.26 17.18
N SER A 549 21.70 27.24 17.07
CA SER A 549 22.46 28.06 16.11
C SER A 549 22.12 27.70 14.66
N VAL A 550 22.09 26.41 14.32
CA VAL A 550 21.73 25.96 12.96
C VAL A 550 20.25 26.24 12.65
N SER A 551 19.37 26.04 13.64
CA SER A 551 17.93 26.21 13.45
C SER A 551 17.53 27.68 13.28
N ARG A 552 18.19 28.63 13.97
CA ARG A 552 17.96 30.07 13.78
C ARG A 552 18.30 30.56 12.37
N VAL A 553 19.24 29.91 11.67
CA VAL A 553 19.56 30.25 10.27
C VAL A 553 18.42 29.84 9.32
N ILE A 554 17.73 28.74 9.61
CA ILE A 554 16.65 28.19 8.77
C ILE A 554 15.29 28.83 9.11
N THR A 555 15.07 29.20 10.37
CA THR A 555 13.79 29.72 10.89
C THR A 555 13.19 30.88 10.08
N PRO A 556 13.96 31.87 9.54
CA PRO A 556 13.42 32.95 8.72
C PRO A 556 12.62 32.48 7.50
N VAL A 557 12.90 31.28 6.96
CA VAL A 557 12.14 30.69 5.85
C VAL A 557 10.68 30.43 6.24
N PHE A 558 10.40 30.22 7.53
CA PHE A 558 9.06 29.95 8.05
C PHE A 558 8.32 31.22 8.54
N LYS A 559 8.93 32.40 8.44
CA LYS A 559 8.30 33.69 8.77
C LYS A 559 6.98 33.94 8.01
N PRO A 560 6.85 33.63 6.71
CA PRO A 560 5.59 33.79 5.99
C PRO A 560 4.45 32.91 6.51
N ILE A 561 4.78 31.84 7.24
CA ILE A 561 3.84 30.87 7.84
C ILE A 561 3.44 31.29 9.27
N GLY A 562 4.11 32.28 9.85
CA GLY A 562 3.84 32.78 11.20
C GLY A 562 4.80 32.27 12.28
N VAL A 563 5.89 31.59 11.90
CA VAL A 563 6.95 31.22 12.85
C VAL A 563 7.94 32.39 12.98
N HIS A 564 8.00 32.98 14.17
CA HIS A 564 8.91 34.09 14.48
C HIS A 564 10.36 33.60 14.64
N GLU A 565 11.33 34.50 14.42
CA GLU A 565 12.78 34.19 14.47
C GLU A 565 13.21 33.66 15.85
N ASP A 566 12.53 34.07 16.91
CA ASP A 566 12.77 33.65 18.30
C ASP A 566 12.20 32.26 18.64
N ASN A 567 11.42 31.67 17.72
CA ASN A 567 10.82 30.34 17.84
C ASN A 567 11.55 29.32 16.95
N TRP A 568 12.85 29.17 17.20
CA TRP A 568 13.68 28.17 16.51
C TRP A 568 13.31 26.74 16.91
N GLN A 569 12.69 26.56 18.10
CA GLN A 569 12.18 25.29 18.59
C GLN A 569 11.12 24.68 17.65
N ALA A 570 10.21 25.50 17.12
CA ALA A 570 9.24 25.07 16.11
C ALA A 570 9.92 24.56 14.83
N THR A 571 11.01 25.21 14.39
CA THR A 571 11.79 24.76 13.22
C THR A 571 12.45 23.40 13.47
N VAL A 572 13.00 23.17 14.66
CA VAL A 572 13.52 21.85 15.06
C VAL A 572 12.41 20.81 15.06
N GLY A 573 11.25 21.14 15.63
CA GLY A 573 10.07 20.28 15.62
C GLY A 573 9.65 19.85 14.21
N LEU A 574 9.67 20.76 13.22
CA LEU A 574 9.38 20.41 11.83
C LEU A 574 10.40 19.44 11.24
N PHE A 575 11.69 19.66 11.53
CA PHE A 575 12.79 18.82 11.06
C PHE A 575 12.73 17.41 11.67
N THR A 576 12.56 17.30 12.99
CA THR A 576 12.39 16.00 13.66
C THR A 576 11.13 15.30 13.18
N GLY A 577 10.05 16.05 12.95
CA GLY A 577 8.82 15.56 12.34
C GLY A 577 8.95 15.05 10.91
N ALA A 578 9.91 15.55 10.13
CA ALA A 578 10.18 15.03 8.78
C ALA A 578 10.75 13.61 8.85
N MET A 579 11.45 13.29 9.95
CA MET A 579 11.97 11.95 10.22
C MET A 579 10.86 11.07 10.78
N ALA A 580 10.20 11.50 11.85
CA ALA A 580 9.07 10.80 12.48
C ALA A 580 8.10 11.82 13.12
N LYS A 581 6.81 11.76 12.76
CA LYS A 581 5.81 12.76 13.17
C LYS A 581 5.53 12.69 14.67
N GLU A 582 5.60 11.50 15.22
CA GLU A 582 5.35 11.16 16.62
C GLU A 582 6.34 11.88 17.55
N VAL A 583 7.56 12.16 17.06
CA VAL A 583 8.64 12.77 17.84
C VAL A 583 8.46 14.29 18.02
N VAL A 584 7.56 14.92 17.25
CA VAL A 584 7.39 16.38 17.26
C VAL A 584 6.96 16.88 18.63
N VAL A 585 5.95 16.26 19.24
CA VAL A 585 5.44 16.67 20.56
C VAL A 585 6.52 16.52 21.61
N GLY A 586 7.20 15.38 21.67
CA GLY A 586 8.31 15.16 22.60
C GLY A 586 9.45 16.16 22.42
N THR A 587 9.84 16.44 21.16
CA THR A 587 10.88 17.43 20.85
C THR A 587 10.48 18.83 21.35
N LEU A 588 9.26 19.26 21.05
CA LEU A 588 8.76 20.57 21.48
C LEU A 588 8.63 20.63 23.01
N ASN A 589 8.16 19.55 23.64
CA ASN A 589 8.08 19.46 25.09
C ASN A 589 9.45 19.65 25.73
N THR A 590 10.46 18.90 25.29
CA THR A 590 11.82 19.04 25.82
C THR A 590 12.38 20.44 25.59
N LEU A 591 12.26 20.99 24.37
CA LEU A 591 12.86 22.28 24.03
C LEU A 591 12.17 23.47 24.70
N TYR A 592 10.85 23.44 24.86
CA TYR A 592 10.11 24.50 25.56
C TYR A 592 10.18 24.35 27.09
N THR A 593 10.33 23.13 27.61
CA THR A 593 10.53 22.91 29.06
C THR A 593 11.96 23.19 29.48
N ALA A 594 12.96 22.92 28.64
CA ALA A 594 14.36 23.19 28.95
C ALA A 594 14.68 24.69 29.13
N GLU A 595 13.84 25.60 28.65
CA GLU A 595 13.93 27.04 29.01
C GLU A 595 13.36 27.33 30.42
N ASN A 596 12.59 26.42 31.00
CA ASN A 596 11.89 26.55 32.29
C ASN A 596 12.41 25.65 33.42
N ILE A 597 13.37 24.76 33.19
CA ILE A 597 13.88 23.87 34.25
C ILE A 597 14.80 24.65 35.19
N GLN A 598 14.28 24.93 36.37
CA GLN A 598 15.03 24.93 37.62
C GLN A 598 15.52 23.50 37.88
N ASP A 599 16.82 23.34 38.11
CA ASP A 599 17.50 22.09 38.47
C ASP A 599 16.78 21.34 39.61
N GLU A 600 16.00 20.31 39.31
CA GLU A 600 15.78 19.21 40.26
C GLU A 600 16.78 18.10 39.95
N ALA A 601 17.81 18.01 40.79
CA ALA A 601 18.84 17.00 40.68
C ALA A 601 18.23 15.60 40.92
N PHE A 602 18.44 14.68 39.96
CA PHE A 602 18.10 13.27 40.12
C PHE A 602 18.80 12.71 41.37
N ASN A 603 18.02 12.21 42.34
CA ASN A 603 18.56 11.63 43.57
C ASN A 603 18.69 10.09 43.44
N PRO A 604 19.90 9.53 43.30
CA PRO A 604 20.09 8.10 43.04
C PRO A 604 19.70 7.20 44.22
N ALA A 605 19.56 7.76 45.41
CA ALA A 605 19.27 7.02 46.65
C ALA A 605 17.80 6.58 46.78
N ASP A 606 16.88 7.24 46.07
CA ASP A 606 15.44 6.99 46.14
C ASP A 606 14.91 6.11 44.99
N PHE A 607 15.77 5.67 44.06
CA PHE A 607 15.37 4.90 42.89
C PHE A 607 15.25 3.39 43.17
N HIS A 608 14.03 2.87 43.06
CA HIS A 608 13.73 1.43 43.11
C HIS A 608 13.00 0.97 41.84
N LEU A 609 13.69 0.24 40.97
CA LEU A 609 13.15 -0.26 39.69
C LEU A 609 11.86 -1.08 39.86
N GLY A 610 11.74 -1.84 40.96
CA GLY A 610 10.55 -2.67 41.24
C GLY A 610 9.30 -1.83 41.51
N ASP A 611 9.44 -0.73 42.23
CA ASP A 611 8.31 0.13 42.63
C ASP A 611 7.82 0.95 41.43
N GLU A 612 8.72 1.46 40.58
CA GLU A 612 8.33 2.15 39.34
C GLU A 612 7.61 1.21 38.36
N LEU A 613 8.07 -0.05 38.22
CA LEU A 613 7.41 -1.02 37.35
C LEU A 613 6.04 -1.47 37.87
N LEU A 614 5.89 -1.62 39.20
CA LEU A 614 4.59 -1.91 39.81
C LEU A 614 3.63 -0.74 39.66
N GLY A 615 4.11 0.50 39.87
CA GLY A 615 3.34 1.72 39.61
C GLY A 615 2.84 1.79 38.16
N ALA A 616 3.70 1.50 37.19
CA ALA A 616 3.32 1.47 35.78
C ALA A 616 2.21 0.44 35.47
N VAL A 617 2.22 -0.72 36.14
CA VAL A 617 1.17 -1.74 36.01
C VAL A 617 -0.15 -1.27 36.63
N ASP A 618 -0.09 -0.65 37.81
CA ASP A 618 -1.27 -0.12 38.49
C ASP A 618 -1.91 1.02 37.67
N ASP A 619 -1.11 1.94 37.14
CA ASP A 619 -1.57 3.03 36.27
C ASP A 619 -2.21 2.50 34.99
N THR A 620 -1.64 1.45 34.40
CA THR A 620 -2.19 0.76 33.22
C THR A 620 -3.54 0.09 33.55
N TRP A 621 -3.63 -0.56 34.70
CA TRP A 621 -4.87 -1.21 35.14
C TRP A 621 -5.99 -0.20 35.41
N GLN A 622 -5.63 0.95 36.00
CA GLN A 622 -6.56 2.04 36.24
C GLN A 622 -7.02 2.67 34.92
N SER A 623 -6.08 2.95 34.01
CA SER A 623 -6.36 3.47 32.66
C SER A 623 -7.29 2.55 31.87
N LEU A 624 -7.09 1.22 31.95
CA LEU A 624 -7.98 0.22 31.35
C LEU A 624 -9.42 0.29 31.87
N LYS A 625 -9.62 0.52 33.17
CA LYS A 625 -10.97 0.69 33.74
C LYS A 625 -11.62 1.99 33.24
N ASP A 626 -10.87 3.07 33.25
CA ASP A 626 -11.36 4.40 32.85
C ASP A 626 -11.68 4.46 31.35
N THR A 627 -10.97 3.69 30.54
CA THR A 627 -11.17 3.56 29.09
C THR A 627 -12.57 3.03 28.72
N PHE A 628 -13.17 2.18 29.56
CA PHE A 628 -14.53 1.68 29.35
C PHE A 628 -15.61 2.52 30.05
N SER A 629 -15.25 3.67 30.63
CA SER A 629 -16.23 4.61 31.20
C SER A 629 -17.02 5.35 30.12
N LEU A 630 -18.26 5.72 30.44
CA LEU A 630 -19.20 6.34 29.49
C LEU A 630 -18.72 7.73 29.00
N SER A 631 -17.91 8.45 29.79
CA SER A 631 -17.37 9.77 29.46
C SER A 631 -16.28 9.71 28.37
N VAL A 632 -15.39 8.72 28.42
CA VAL A 632 -14.30 8.56 27.45
C VAL A 632 -14.82 8.04 26.11
N LEU A 633 -15.82 7.16 26.13
CA LEU A 633 -16.52 6.69 24.92
C LEU A 633 -17.30 7.80 24.19
N ALA A 634 -17.71 8.85 24.90
CA ALA A 634 -18.44 9.98 24.32
C ALA A 634 -17.52 11.04 23.68
N ASN A 635 -16.25 11.14 24.11
CA ASN A 635 -15.29 12.16 23.65
C ASN A 635 -13.94 11.55 23.18
N PRO A 636 -13.83 11.13 21.92
CA PRO A 636 -12.61 10.52 21.36
C PRO A 636 -11.35 11.40 21.43
N ILE A 637 -11.54 12.73 21.43
CA ILE A 637 -10.44 13.70 21.48
C ILE A 637 -9.76 13.70 22.85
N GLU A 638 -10.53 13.44 23.92
CA GLU A 638 -10.02 13.40 25.28
C GLU A 638 -9.20 12.13 25.52
N ALA A 639 -9.60 11.01 24.90
CA ALA A 639 -8.81 9.78 24.91
C ALA A 639 -7.44 9.93 24.21
N SER A 640 -7.36 10.71 23.12
CA SER A 640 -6.08 11.02 22.46
C SER A 640 -5.23 12.07 23.18
N LYS A 641 -5.71 12.73 24.25
CA LYS A 641 -4.87 13.65 25.04
C LYS A 641 -3.74 12.90 25.78
N GLY A 642 -3.98 11.65 26.20
CA GLY A 642 -2.97 10.82 26.87
C GLY A 642 -1.74 10.49 26.00
N ASP A 643 -1.87 10.54 24.67
CA ASP A 643 -0.75 10.31 23.74
C ASP A 643 0.21 11.52 23.61
N GLY A 644 -0.12 12.68 24.18
CA GLY A 644 0.57 13.94 23.87
C GLY A 644 0.73 14.95 25.01
N GLU A 645 0.58 14.58 26.28
CA GLU A 645 0.69 15.56 27.38
C GLU A 645 2.03 16.31 27.35
N MET A 646 1.97 17.59 26.96
CA MET A 646 3.04 18.54 27.19
C MET A 646 2.96 19.03 28.63
N ALA A 647 4.11 19.27 29.26
CA ALA A 647 4.13 19.90 30.58
C ALA A 647 3.40 21.24 30.52
N THR A 648 2.62 21.57 31.56
CA THR A 648 1.85 22.83 31.64
C THR A 648 2.71 24.06 31.44
N GLY A 649 3.96 24.04 31.95
CA GLY A 649 4.96 25.10 31.70
C GLY A 649 5.39 25.21 30.23
N ALA A 650 5.51 24.09 29.52
CA ALA A 650 5.90 24.06 28.10
C ALA A 650 4.80 24.62 27.20
N MET A 651 3.53 24.34 27.52
CA MET A 651 2.38 24.91 26.80
C MET A 651 2.34 26.45 26.90
N GLY A 652 2.67 27.01 28.07
CA GLY A 652 2.71 28.46 28.26
C GLY A 652 3.82 29.15 27.43
N VAL A 653 5.01 28.56 27.38
CA VAL A 653 6.12 29.08 26.54
C VAL A 653 5.78 28.97 25.05
N MET A 654 5.17 27.85 24.65
CA MET A 654 4.72 27.65 23.28
C MET A 654 3.70 28.72 22.86
N ASP A 655 2.72 29.03 23.71
CA ASP A 655 1.72 30.09 23.44
C ASP A 655 2.39 31.46 23.24
N GLN A 656 3.32 31.82 24.13
CA GLN A 656 4.08 33.08 24.02
C GLN A 656 4.93 33.15 22.74
N LYS A 657 5.61 32.06 22.36
CA LYS A 657 6.52 32.03 21.20
C LYS A 657 5.79 32.03 19.86
N PHE A 658 4.61 31.42 19.77
CA PHE A 658 3.77 31.49 18.56
C PHE A 658 2.99 32.80 18.48
N GLY A 659 2.65 33.42 19.60
CA GLY A 659 2.06 34.77 19.70
C GLY A 659 0.62 34.90 19.19
N SER A 660 0.11 33.95 18.38
CA SER A 660 -1.27 33.93 17.93
C SER A 660 -1.77 32.52 17.57
N ALA A 661 -3.06 32.28 17.79
CA ALA A 661 -3.73 31.05 17.36
C ALA A 661 -3.71 30.86 15.82
N ALA A 662 -3.63 31.95 15.05
CA ALA A 662 -3.50 31.90 13.60
C ALA A 662 -2.13 31.36 13.16
N ALA A 663 -1.04 31.77 13.82
CA ALA A 663 0.30 31.22 13.59
C ALA A 663 0.35 29.73 13.97
N ALA A 664 -0.24 29.36 15.11
CA ALA A 664 -0.35 27.98 15.54
C ALA A 664 -1.14 27.12 14.52
N TYR A 665 -2.29 27.58 14.05
CA TYR A 665 -3.07 26.85 13.03
C TYR A 665 -2.32 26.72 11.70
N SER A 666 -1.65 27.78 11.27
CA SER A 666 -0.80 27.77 10.07
C SER A 666 0.35 26.75 10.17
N TYR A 667 0.99 26.68 11.35
CA TYR A 667 1.98 25.65 11.65
C TYR A 667 1.37 24.24 11.56
N LEU A 668 0.15 24.03 12.07
CA LEU A 668 -0.55 22.74 11.93
C LEU A 668 -0.89 22.38 10.48
N ILE A 669 -1.30 23.34 9.64
CA ILE A 669 -1.47 23.13 8.19
C ILE A 669 -0.15 22.67 7.57
N PHE A 670 0.97 23.31 7.95
CA PHE A 670 2.27 22.93 7.45
C PHE A 670 2.62 21.49 7.87
N VAL A 671 2.47 21.16 9.16
CA VAL A 671 2.72 19.83 9.72
C VAL A 671 1.85 18.74 9.07
N LEU A 672 0.61 19.09 8.72
CA LEU A 672 -0.33 18.20 8.03
C LEU A 672 0.17 17.83 6.62
N LEU A 673 0.64 18.80 5.84
CA LEU A 673 0.79 18.63 4.39
C LEU A 673 2.23 18.46 3.91
N TYR A 674 3.23 18.76 4.75
CA TYR A 674 4.64 18.72 4.34
C TYR A 674 5.18 17.29 4.18
N VAL A 675 6.50 17.18 4.10
CA VAL A 675 7.27 15.95 3.87
C VAL A 675 6.70 14.76 4.66
N PRO A 676 6.37 13.63 3.99
CA PRO A 676 5.97 12.40 4.69
C PRO A 676 7.13 11.89 5.55
N CYS A 677 6.86 11.08 6.59
CA CYS A 677 7.95 10.56 7.42
C CYS A 677 8.92 9.67 6.61
N ILE A 678 10.15 9.50 7.09
CA ILE A 678 11.21 8.79 6.36
C ILE A 678 10.84 7.34 6.01
N SER A 679 10.05 6.71 6.86
CA SER A 679 9.52 5.36 6.62
C SER A 679 8.58 5.32 5.42
N VAL A 680 7.75 6.37 5.24
CA VAL A 680 6.86 6.51 4.08
C VAL A 680 7.68 6.84 2.83
N MET A 681 8.69 7.72 2.93
CA MET A 681 9.60 8.00 1.81
C MET A 681 10.28 6.73 1.30
N GLY A 682 10.79 5.90 2.22
CA GLY A 682 11.38 4.60 1.89
C GLY A 682 10.37 3.63 1.26
N ALA A 683 9.12 3.63 1.74
CA ALA A 683 8.04 2.84 1.13
C ALA A 683 7.71 3.33 -0.29
N ILE A 684 7.58 4.65 -0.51
CA ILE A 684 7.34 5.23 -1.84
C ILE A 684 8.46 4.85 -2.81
N ALA A 685 9.72 4.98 -2.38
CA ALA A 685 10.87 4.64 -3.21
C ALA A 685 10.91 3.16 -3.60
N ARG A 686 10.45 2.27 -2.71
CA ARG A 686 10.38 0.82 -2.96
C ARG A 686 9.19 0.45 -3.85
N GLU A 687 8.04 1.08 -3.65
CA GLU A 687 6.80 0.73 -4.36
C GLU A 687 6.62 1.50 -5.68
N SER A 688 7.43 2.52 -5.95
CA SER A 688 7.38 3.27 -7.22
C SER A 688 8.78 3.51 -7.77
N SER A 689 9.39 4.65 -7.49
CA SER A 689 10.80 4.94 -7.81
C SER A 689 11.36 6.04 -6.91
N ARG A 690 12.69 6.19 -6.89
CA ARG A 690 13.35 7.32 -6.20
C ARG A 690 12.95 8.68 -6.77
N GLY A 691 12.62 8.75 -8.06
CA GLY A 691 12.11 9.97 -8.70
C GLY A 691 10.74 10.37 -8.16
N TRP A 692 9.82 9.41 -8.03
CA TRP A 692 8.49 9.64 -7.45
C TRP A 692 8.54 9.95 -5.95
N MET A 693 9.49 9.38 -5.21
CA MET A 693 9.78 9.79 -3.83
C MET A 693 10.18 11.28 -3.77
N GLY A 694 11.14 11.71 -4.61
CA GLY A 694 11.54 13.11 -4.69
C GLY A 694 10.39 14.04 -5.07
N PHE A 695 9.55 13.63 -6.02
CA PHE A 695 8.34 14.36 -6.39
C PHE A 695 7.38 14.51 -5.20
N SER A 696 7.10 13.43 -4.46
CA SER A 696 6.22 13.46 -3.29
C SER A 696 6.71 14.44 -2.20
N ILE A 697 8.03 14.47 -1.95
CA ILE A 697 8.66 15.39 -0.98
C ILE A 697 8.49 16.85 -1.43
N LEU A 698 8.87 17.15 -2.67
CA LEU A 698 8.83 18.51 -3.21
C LEU A 698 7.40 19.02 -3.36
N TRP A 699 6.48 18.16 -3.81
CA TRP A 699 5.06 18.45 -3.94
C TRP A 699 4.41 18.72 -2.59
N GLY A 700 4.66 17.86 -1.60
CA GLY A 700 4.16 18.06 -0.23
C GLY A 700 4.68 19.35 0.39
N LEU A 701 5.99 19.65 0.26
CA LEU A 701 6.57 20.91 0.71
C LEU A 701 5.94 22.12 0.03
N ASN A 702 5.74 22.07 -1.28
CA ASN A 702 5.12 23.16 -2.02
C ASN A 702 3.67 23.39 -1.56
N ILE A 703 2.86 22.34 -1.45
CA ILE A 703 1.48 22.45 -0.95
C ILE A 703 1.45 23.02 0.46
N ALA A 704 2.24 22.45 1.37
CA ALA A 704 2.27 22.84 2.78
C ALA A 704 2.65 24.30 2.95
N TYR A 705 3.75 24.71 2.29
CA TYR A 705 4.24 26.07 2.36
C TYR A 705 3.25 27.06 1.75
N SER A 706 2.68 26.72 0.59
CA SER A 706 1.72 27.57 -0.10
C SER A 706 0.47 27.78 0.73
N LEU A 707 -0.15 26.70 1.23
CA LEU A 707 -1.42 26.79 1.93
C LEU A 707 -1.27 27.43 3.32
N ALA A 708 -0.21 27.08 4.06
CA ALA A 708 0.05 27.68 5.36
C ALA A 708 0.35 29.18 5.24
N THR A 709 1.17 29.58 4.25
CA THR A 709 1.44 31.00 3.96
C THR A 709 0.17 31.74 3.56
N LEU A 710 -0.65 31.17 2.65
CA LEU A 710 -1.92 31.80 2.25
C LEU A 710 -2.85 31.98 3.45
N PHE A 711 -2.99 30.97 4.30
CA PHE A 711 -3.83 31.05 5.49
C PHE A 711 -3.35 32.14 6.46
N TYR A 712 -2.07 32.13 6.83
CA TYR A 712 -1.53 33.08 7.81
C TYR A 712 -1.55 34.52 7.27
N GLN A 713 -1.16 34.73 6.02
CA GLN A 713 -1.11 36.08 5.43
C GLN A 713 -2.49 36.66 5.14
N VAL A 714 -3.50 35.83 4.85
CA VAL A 714 -4.89 36.30 4.71
C VAL A 714 -5.47 36.70 6.07
N THR A 715 -5.19 35.92 7.13
CA THR A 715 -5.69 36.22 8.48
C THR A 715 -4.99 37.40 9.13
N SER A 716 -3.70 37.61 8.85
CA SER A 716 -2.89 38.74 9.34
C SER A 716 -2.87 39.95 8.39
N PHE A 717 -3.66 39.95 7.31
CA PHE A 717 -3.62 40.97 6.27
C PHE A 717 -3.84 42.40 6.79
N SER A 718 -4.68 42.56 7.83
CA SER A 718 -4.94 43.85 8.46
C SER A 718 -3.74 44.41 9.23
N GLN A 719 -2.82 43.55 9.68
CA GLN A 719 -1.63 43.94 10.44
C GLN A 719 -0.48 44.36 9.52
N HIS A 720 -0.28 43.65 8.40
CA HIS A 720 0.85 43.87 7.48
C HIS A 720 0.45 43.77 5.99
N PRO A 721 -0.36 44.70 5.45
CA PRO A 721 -1.02 44.54 4.15
C PRO A 721 -0.06 44.45 2.95
N THR A 722 1.05 45.20 2.96
CA THR A 722 2.03 45.19 1.86
C THR A 722 2.81 43.88 1.80
N TYR A 723 3.29 43.40 2.94
CA TYR A 723 4.02 42.14 3.04
C TYR A 723 3.13 40.94 2.71
N SER A 724 1.92 40.90 3.29
CA SER A 724 0.96 39.82 3.04
C SER A 724 0.57 39.74 1.55
N LEU A 725 0.35 40.88 0.88
CA LEU A 725 0.04 40.91 -0.55
C LEU A 725 1.19 40.37 -1.41
N ILE A 726 2.45 40.73 -1.11
CA ILE A 726 3.63 40.22 -1.82
C ILE A 726 3.74 38.70 -1.65
N CYS A 727 3.61 38.20 -0.42
CA CYS A 727 3.66 36.76 -0.15
C CYS A 727 2.56 35.98 -0.88
N ILE A 728 1.31 36.48 -0.85
CA ILE A 728 0.18 35.84 -1.53
C ILE A 728 0.42 35.78 -3.04
N LEU A 729 0.82 36.90 -3.66
CA LEU A 729 1.11 36.94 -5.10
C LEU A 729 2.27 36.02 -5.48
N ALA A 730 3.35 36.01 -4.69
CA ALA A 730 4.49 35.14 -4.94
C ALA A 730 4.09 33.65 -4.92
N VAL A 731 3.29 33.23 -3.93
CA VAL A 731 2.78 31.86 -3.84
C VAL A 731 1.89 31.51 -5.04
N ILE A 732 0.98 32.40 -5.44
CA ILE A 732 0.09 32.16 -6.60
C ILE A 732 0.92 32.00 -7.89
N VAL A 733 1.85 32.93 -8.15
CA VAL A 733 2.70 32.90 -9.35
C VAL A 733 3.54 31.63 -9.37
N PHE A 734 4.17 31.26 -8.25
CA PHE A 734 4.96 30.05 -8.14
C PHE A 734 4.15 28.79 -8.49
N ASN A 735 2.95 28.64 -7.94
CA ASN A 735 2.09 27.49 -8.21
C ASN A 735 1.59 27.45 -9.66
N VAL A 736 1.29 28.60 -10.27
CA VAL A 736 0.95 28.68 -11.70
C VAL A 736 2.11 28.20 -12.58
N VAL A 737 3.34 28.62 -12.27
CA VAL A 737 4.55 28.18 -12.98
C VAL A 737 4.74 26.68 -12.82
N VAL A 738 4.67 26.14 -11.59
CA VAL A 738 4.80 24.70 -11.33
C VAL A 738 3.76 23.89 -12.11
N LEU A 739 2.49 24.26 -12.04
CA LEU A 739 1.41 23.57 -12.77
C LEU A 739 1.60 23.66 -14.29
N SER A 740 2.09 24.80 -14.80
CA SER A 740 2.40 24.96 -16.23
C SER A 740 3.58 24.09 -16.67
N LEU A 741 4.63 23.98 -15.85
CA LEU A 741 5.79 23.12 -16.12
C LEU A 741 5.38 21.64 -16.12
N LEU A 742 4.56 21.21 -15.16
CA LEU A 742 4.05 19.84 -15.09
C LEU A 742 3.16 19.50 -16.29
N ARG A 743 2.33 20.44 -16.75
CA ARG A 743 1.56 20.28 -18.00
C ARG A 743 2.46 20.18 -19.24
N ARG A 744 3.63 20.83 -19.27
CA ARG A 744 4.59 20.76 -20.39
C ARG A 744 5.44 19.49 -20.36
N ALA A 745 5.79 18.98 -19.18
CA ALA A 745 6.53 17.73 -19.01
C ALA A 745 5.75 16.48 -19.51
N ARG A 746 4.46 16.65 -19.82
CA ARG A 746 3.52 15.69 -20.38
C ARG A 746 4.04 14.84 -21.54
N SER A 747 4.84 15.38 -22.46
CA SER A 747 5.26 14.65 -23.68
C SER A 747 6.50 13.77 -23.49
N ARG A 748 7.07 13.70 -22.29
CA ARG A 748 8.29 12.93 -21.99
C ARG A 748 8.08 11.79 -21.01
N VAL A 749 6.88 11.69 -20.44
CA VAL A 749 6.47 10.58 -19.56
C VAL A 749 5.50 9.70 -20.33
N ASP A 750 5.92 9.26 -21.52
CA ASP A 750 5.45 7.96 -21.96
C ASP A 750 6.07 6.97 -20.98
N ILE A 751 5.22 6.20 -20.33
CA ILE A 751 5.64 5.09 -19.49
C ILE A 751 6.13 4.00 -20.46
N GLU A 752 7.26 4.24 -21.12
CA GLU A 752 8.05 3.19 -21.77
C GLU A 752 8.67 2.35 -20.66
N LEU A 753 7.86 1.53 -20.00
CA LEU A 753 8.36 0.57 -19.03
C LEU A 753 8.97 -0.67 -19.71
N LEU A 754 8.84 -0.87 -21.03
CA LEU A 754 9.27 -2.10 -21.71
C LEU A 754 9.74 -1.97 -23.17
N ALA A 755 10.34 -0.85 -23.59
CA ALA A 755 10.84 -0.72 -24.98
C ALA A 755 12.36 -0.57 -25.16
N THR A 756 13.17 -0.66 -24.10
CA THR A 756 14.63 -0.79 -24.30
C THR A 756 15.04 -2.26 -24.30
N ARG A 757 14.82 -2.94 -25.43
CA ARG A 757 15.71 -4.06 -25.81
C ARG A 757 17.12 -3.47 -25.92
N LYS A 758 17.95 -3.61 -24.88
CA LYS A 758 19.39 -3.68 -25.12
C LYS A 758 19.62 -5.00 -25.84
N ASN A 759 19.79 -4.94 -27.16
CA ASN A 759 20.25 -6.10 -27.92
C ASN A 759 21.53 -6.63 -27.29
N VAL A 760 21.72 -7.95 -27.29
CA VAL A 760 22.91 -8.64 -26.75
C VAL A 760 24.22 -8.01 -27.27
N SER A 761 24.20 -7.45 -28.49
CA SER A 761 25.31 -6.72 -29.08
C SER A 761 25.73 -5.44 -28.31
N SER A 762 24.81 -4.79 -27.59
CA SER A 762 25.10 -3.60 -26.78
C SER A 762 25.69 -3.92 -25.41
N CYS A 763 25.58 -5.17 -24.92
CA CYS A 763 26.25 -5.59 -23.69
C CYS A 763 27.75 -5.86 -23.93
N CYS A 764 28.14 -6.21 -25.15
CA CYS A 764 29.53 -6.48 -25.50
C CYS A 764 30.39 -5.23 -25.74
N SER A 765 29.79 -4.03 -25.82
CA SER A 765 30.51 -2.77 -26.08
C SER A 765 30.76 -1.92 -24.84
N GLY A 766 30.34 -2.37 -23.64
CA GLY A 766 30.58 -1.67 -22.38
C GLY A 766 31.80 -2.22 -21.66
N THR A 767 32.72 -1.34 -21.24
CA THR A 767 33.83 -1.72 -20.36
C THR A 767 33.30 -2.40 -19.10
N ALA A 768 33.88 -3.56 -18.79
CA ALA A 768 33.44 -4.54 -17.80
C ALA A 768 32.97 -3.92 -16.46
N GLY A 769 31.81 -4.35 -15.98
CA GLY A 769 31.36 -4.07 -14.61
C GLY A 769 29.87 -4.22 -14.30
N ASN A 770 28.97 -4.21 -15.30
CA ASN A 770 27.52 -4.10 -15.03
C ASN A 770 26.68 -5.26 -15.60
N CYS A 771 27.09 -6.50 -15.36
CA CYS A 771 26.25 -7.68 -15.63
C CYS A 771 26.12 -8.52 -14.35
N HIS A 772 25.07 -8.23 -13.57
CA HIS A 772 24.52 -9.10 -12.55
C HIS A 772 23.00 -9.12 -12.63
#